data_AF-A0AAD6CLX4-F1
#
_entry.id   AF-A0AAD6CLX4-F1
#
_cell.length_a   1.000
_cell.length_b   1.000
_cell.length_c   1.000
_cell.angle_alpha   90.00
_cell.angle_beta   90.00
_cell.angle_gamma   90.00
#
_symmetry.space_group_name_H-M   'P 1'
#
loop_
_entity.id
_entity.type
_entity.pdbx_description
1 polymer ?
#
loop_
_entity_poly.entity_id
_entity_poly.type
_entity_poly.pdbx_seq_one_letter_code
_entity_poly.pdbx_strand_id
1 'polypeptide(L)'
;MADPKPLCTPPELMLKVILAGTLSHYEARGMIDDKRLEHMLAAGKQILYKTHQESEVRHNLGMSPDIWQGLTDVLTKAIPVLESQSFAWKSPSASYEHSSSNLIAYNYFSLVKDIERLNDLCTIARNLLATTKKAQNLAAAKGFDQRILALIDTCVRVTARGFDGETNARNEERWQKVVNLYKRLLITCLQYLHNFIMHNEQRKMVLWLDLFGYHSTADTNIIKPKDALDPTARAEGVAPVVKIGERVINPPIRALYDQTAEDLLLETIAKFPREPSTIKEEAAMLLLANIKDHMEKILGRDLTDIQEMGRDPEQVKYIRAALTSILGAKVDGWSDLQDRAREMPPALTEEDEHGPTKKKTILTIDRSMTAGFPRLCWADLPEVDDYLLDCPVSEDDTSMPRSSQSAAETLQEAKDELMARLQESSHLGDGDADYDTADAGTVGDDDSHSLEGHADGSIEGDEEDEGDDVDGPDDGPEVDDEEDDDDYRGRPGDQQRGLLTDIPLVLGPAEIEALPMIVQAGIVDSFGLKGGERNGSRNMQALRCHILLAQETGRNLLRELLIFIAAWDLPDDELYFKMMVQIMEAVLRNGLMSAAYSDFGQPKDIISPAQAVVIKILTHIFRAKYSPASVTGSSQNSTPRTPSPLSRVDILTVRYIFTIFRGNIIPETCALIYLQGQIRADRALPEDFPLNLWDMERVYEGVYQFLEFFAVLTENNDWKNLLVKWEIVYDLVTLIKELEASIPKGQLNSLSYGSAPPPPPPPPRSTSPDDQSPSSPAPVAVERPYDPSDPDPIDNVAGSVDSRPESPPITEDPSEFEWRNLKKLVVLVLSSLVWKCPEVQEQIRRYGGVEAILSCTNFDTNNLYIKEHAVMCLKFLLEGNRENQRLVEDLEAREVVSNDGGILEKNGYEAMINQAGKLALRPKENN
;
A
#
# COMPACT_ATOMS: atom_id res chain seq x y z
N MET A 1 -23.07 21.50 -60.43
CA MET A 1 -23.62 20.44 -59.56
C MET A 1 -22.60 20.21 -58.45
N ALA A 2 -23.03 19.96 -57.22
CA ALA A 2 -22.13 19.46 -56.18
C ALA A 2 -22.27 17.93 -56.17
N ASP A 3 -21.16 17.20 -56.19
CA ASP A 3 -21.20 15.75 -56.09
C ASP A 3 -21.79 15.33 -54.73
N PRO A 4 -22.63 14.28 -54.69
CA PRO A 4 -23.15 13.76 -53.44
C PRO A 4 -21.98 13.21 -52.62
N LYS A 5 -21.73 13.79 -51.44
CA LYS A 5 -20.76 13.21 -50.49
C LYS A 5 -21.12 11.74 -50.24
N PRO A 6 -20.15 10.81 -50.29
CA PRO A 6 -20.43 9.40 -50.09
C PRO A 6 -21.02 9.16 -48.69
N LEU A 7 -22.03 8.29 -48.61
CA LEU A 7 -22.78 7.98 -47.37
C LEU A 7 -21.94 7.33 -46.27
N CYS A 8 -20.75 6.82 -46.62
CA CYS A 8 -19.82 6.12 -45.75
C CYS A 8 -18.42 6.30 -46.34
N THR A 9 -17.39 6.52 -45.51
CA THR A 9 -16.02 6.62 -46.03
C THR A 9 -15.42 5.23 -46.29
N PRO A 10 -14.44 5.05 -47.21
CA PRO A 10 -13.85 3.73 -47.45
C PRO A 10 -13.23 3.06 -46.19
N PRO A 11 -12.55 3.78 -45.27
CA PRO A 11 -12.11 3.20 -43.99
C PRO A 11 -13.28 2.81 -43.08
N GLU A 12 -14.36 3.58 -43.07
CA GLU A 12 -15.56 3.28 -42.27
C GLU A 12 -16.32 2.06 -42.78
N LEU A 13 -16.47 1.92 -44.10
CA LEU A 13 -17.07 0.73 -44.71
C LEU A 13 -16.23 -0.51 -44.42
N MET A 14 -14.90 -0.39 -44.54
CA MET A 14 -13.98 -1.49 -44.22
C MET A 14 -14.05 -1.87 -42.73
N LEU A 15 -14.07 -0.92 -41.80
CA LEU A 15 -14.22 -1.22 -40.37
C LEU A 15 -15.61 -1.80 -40.05
N LYS A 16 -16.69 -1.33 -40.68
CA LYS A 16 -18.04 -1.91 -40.53
C LYS A 16 -18.08 -3.39 -40.95
N VAL A 17 -17.42 -3.75 -42.05
CA VAL A 17 -17.29 -5.16 -42.49
C VAL A 17 -16.43 -5.98 -41.51
N ILE A 18 -15.33 -5.40 -41.01
CA ILE A 18 -14.45 -6.05 -40.01
C ILE A 18 -15.22 -6.36 -38.72
N LEU A 19 -15.97 -5.38 -38.19
CA LEU A 19 -16.80 -5.55 -37.00
C LEU A 19 -17.90 -6.59 -37.20
N ALA A 20 -18.62 -6.54 -38.32
CA ALA A 20 -19.73 -7.45 -38.59
C ALA A 20 -19.30 -8.93 -38.61
N GLY A 21 -18.25 -9.29 -39.36
CA GLY A 21 -17.78 -10.69 -39.37
C GLY A 21 -17.05 -11.10 -38.07
N THR A 22 -16.43 -10.15 -37.35
CA THR A 22 -15.88 -10.43 -36.03
C THR A 22 -17.00 -10.73 -35.02
N LEU A 23 -18.12 -10.03 -35.09
CA LEU A 23 -19.32 -10.32 -34.29
C LEU A 23 -19.86 -11.71 -34.64
N SER A 24 -20.03 -12.03 -35.92
CA SER A 24 -20.50 -13.35 -36.37
C SER A 24 -19.61 -14.53 -35.93
N HIS A 25 -18.29 -14.33 -35.80
CA HIS A 25 -17.37 -15.34 -35.22
C HIS A 25 -17.70 -15.64 -33.74
N TYR A 26 -17.99 -14.62 -32.94
CA TYR A 26 -18.33 -14.80 -31.52
C TYR A 26 -19.80 -15.20 -31.28
N GLU A 27 -20.72 -14.89 -32.20
CA GLU A 27 -22.11 -15.34 -32.13
C GLU A 27 -22.33 -16.76 -32.66
N ALA A 28 -21.57 -17.18 -33.67
CA ALA A 28 -21.70 -18.47 -34.32
C ALA A 28 -20.32 -19.01 -34.76
N ARG A 29 -19.53 -19.46 -33.77
CA ARG A 29 -18.17 -19.98 -33.97
C ARG A 29 -18.13 -21.05 -35.07
N GLY A 30 -17.31 -20.84 -36.10
CA GLY A 30 -17.24 -21.71 -37.29
C GLY A 30 -18.16 -21.33 -38.46
N MET A 31 -19.02 -20.30 -38.34
CA MET A 31 -19.79 -19.76 -39.48
C MET A 31 -18.89 -19.10 -40.54
N ILE A 32 -17.73 -18.59 -40.12
CA ILE A 32 -16.68 -18.04 -40.98
C ILE A 32 -15.45 -18.94 -40.85
N ASP A 33 -14.85 -19.34 -41.97
CA ASP A 33 -13.63 -20.14 -41.96
C ASP A 33 -12.41 -19.33 -41.48
N ASP A 34 -11.50 -19.98 -40.73
CA ASP A 34 -10.28 -19.38 -40.16
C ASP A 34 -9.51 -18.51 -41.15
N LYS A 35 -9.41 -18.94 -42.41
CA LYS A 35 -8.68 -18.20 -43.45
C LYS A 35 -9.33 -16.87 -43.80
N ARG A 36 -10.67 -16.79 -43.82
CA ARG A 36 -11.37 -15.50 -43.93
C ARG A 36 -11.21 -14.67 -42.66
N LEU A 37 -11.26 -15.28 -41.48
CA LEU A 37 -11.06 -14.59 -40.21
C LEU A 37 -9.64 -13.97 -40.10
N GLU A 38 -8.62 -14.67 -40.61
CA GLU A 38 -7.25 -14.17 -40.75
C GLU A 38 -7.13 -13.03 -41.78
N HIS A 39 -7.81 -13.14 -42.94
CA HIS A 39 -7.90 -12.03 -43.89
C HIS A 39 -8.60 -10.80 -43.28
N MET A 40 -9.62 -11.00 -42.43
CA MET A 40 -10.31 -9.92 -41.72
C MET A 40 -9.41 -9.28 -40.65
N LEU A 41 -8.62 -10.06 -39.93
CA LEU A 41 -7.62 -9.57 -38.98
C LEU A 41 -6.51 -8.78 -39.69
N ALA A 42 -6.05 -9.22 -40.86
CA ALA A 42 -5.12 -8.46 -41.70
C ALA A 42 -5.73 -7.12 -42.19
N ALA A 43 -7.02 -7.08 -42.53
CA ALA A 43 -7.72 -5.83 -42.84
C ALA A 43 -7.90 -4.94 -41.60
N GLY A 44 -8.09 -5.53 -40.42
CA GLY A 44 -8.03 -4.85 -39.11
C GLY A 44 -6.71 -4.13 -38.90
N LYS A 45 -5.58 -4.82 -39.13
CA LYS A 45 -4.23 -4.24 -39.04
C LYS A 45 -4.00 -3.09 -40.05
N GLN A 46 -4.70 -3.06 -41.18
CA GLN A 46 -4.72 -1.90 -42.08
C GLN A 46 -5.50 -0.70 -41.49
N ILE A 47 -6.67 -0.90 -40.88
CA ILE A 47 -7.40 0.18 -40.17
C ILE A 47 -6.57 0.69 -38.98
N LEU A 48 -5.92 -0.20 -38.24
CA LEU A 48 -5.04 0.15 -37.12
C LEU A 48 -3.91 1.10 -37.57
N TYR A 49 -3.19 0.74 -38.64
CA TYR A 49 -2.13 1.58 -39.23
C TYR A 49 -2.67 2.97 -39.64
N LYS A 50 -3.83 3.00 -40.32
CA LYS A 50 -4.46 4.26 -40.74
C LYS A 50 -4.93 5.12 -39.56
N THR A 51 -5.55 4.54 -38.54
CA THR A 51 -5.95 5.29 -37.34
C THR A 51 -4.75 5.78 -36.52
N HIS A 52 -3.59 5.15 -36.62
CA HIS A 52 -2.35 5.66 -36.02
C HIS A 52 -1.83 6.91 -36.76
N GLN A 53 -1.78 6.90 -38.09
CA GLN A 53 -1.17 7.98 -38.87
C GLN A 53 -2.15 9.08 -39.29
N GLU A 54 -3.32 8.73 -39.83
CA GLU A 54 -4.24 9.63 -40.51
C GLU A 54 -5.28 10.25 -39.55
N SER A 55 -5.13 11.55 -39.25
CA SER A 55 -6.06 12.28 -38.36
C SER A 55 -7.48 12.38 -38.91
N GLU A 56 -7.65 12.48 -40.23
CA GLU A 56 -8.96 12.46 -40.89
C GLU A 56 -9.65 11.10 -40.73
N VAL A 57 -8.92 9.98 -40.85
CA VAL A 57 -9.48 8.64 -40.63
C VAL A 57 -9.92 8.47 -39.18
N ARG A 58 -9.11 8.91 -38.20
CA ARG A 58 -9.54 8.95 -36.80
C ARG A 58 -10.83 9.74 -36.64
N HIS A 59 -10.91 10.95 -37.19
CA HIS A 59 -12.07 11.83 -37.05
C HIS A 59 -13.34 11.21 -37.64
N ASN A 60 -13.28 10.73 -38.89
CA ASN A 60 -14.43 10.16 -39.58
C ASN A 60 -14.96 8.91 -38.87
N LEU A 61 -14.07 8.01 -38.42
CA LEU A 61 -14.45 6.81 -37.66
C LEU A 61 -14.98 7.16 -36.26
N GLY A 62 -14.29 8.02 -35.51
CA GLY A 62 -14.64 8.41 -34.14
C GLY A 62 -15.95 9.20 -34.03
N MET A 63 -16.41 9.83 -35.11
CA MET A 63 -17.71 10.50 -35.21
C MET A 63 -18.87 9.58 -35.61
N SER A 64 -18.62 8.33 -36.03
CA SER A 64 -19.65 7.41 -36.51
C SER A 64 -20.27 6.59 -35.36
N PRO A 65 -21.57 6.74 -35.04
CA PRO A 65 -22.20 5.99 -33.94
C PRO A 65 -22.25 4.48 -34.17
N ASP A 66 -22.27 4.06 -35.45
CA ASP A 66 -22.31 2.66 -35.86
C ASP A 66 -20.99 1.94 -35.54
N ILE A 67 -19.86 2.65 -35.63
CA ILE A 67 -18.54 2.10 -35.30
C ILE A 67 -18.46 1.83 -33.80
N TRP A 68 -18.90 2.78 -32.96
CA TRP A 68 -18.97 2.59 -31.51
C TRP A 68 -19.98 1.51 -31.10
N GLN A 69 -21.10 1.38 -31.82
CA GLN A 69 -22.05 0.27 -31.61
C GLN A 69 -21.40 -1.07 -31.92
N GLY A 70 -20.88 -1.28 -33.13
CA GLY A 70 -20.29 -2.55 -33.54
C GLY A 70 -19.06 -2.96 -32.72
N LEU A 71 -18.26 -1.99 -32.26
CA LEU A 71 -17.18 -2.22 -31.28
C LEU A 71 -17.72 -2.74 -29.94
N THR A 72 -18.83 -2.20 -29.46
CA THR A 72 -19.49 -2.65 -28.22
C THR A 72 -20.11 -4.03 -28.40
N ASP A 73 -20.79 -4.28 -29.52
CA ASP A 73 -21.46 -5.55 -29.81
C ASP A 73 -20.44 -6.69 -29.87
N VAL A 74 -19.29 -6.46 -30.54
CA VAL A 74 -18.18 -7.42 -30.58
C VAL A 74 -17.68 -7.74 -29.18
N LEU A 75 -17.34 -6.76 -28.34
CA LEU A 75 -16.87 -7.04 -26.97
C LEU A 75 -17.95 -7.71 -26.10
N THR A 76 -19.24 -7.38 -26.32
CA THR A 76 -20.37 -7.99 -25.59
C THR A 76 -20.46 -9.50 -25.82
N LYS A 77 -20.08 -9.99 -27.01
CA LYS A 77 -20.04 -11.42 -27.33
C LYS A 77 -18.66 -12.05 -27.06
N ALA A 78 -17.59 -11.30 -27.28
CA ALA A 78 -16.23 -11.83 -27.17
C ALA A 78 -15.78 -12.07 -25.72
N ILE A 79 -16.18 -11.21 -24.77
CA ILE A 79 -15.77 -11.35 -23.36
C ILE A 79 -16.20 -12.70 -22.77
N PRO A 80 -17.50 -13.11 -22.80
CA PRO A 80 -17.91 -14.42 -22.29
C PRO A 80 -17.21 -15.61 -22.97
N VAL A 81 -16.86 -15.48 -24.26
CA VAL A 81 -16.14 -16.51 -25.03
C VAL A 81 -14.68 -16.64 -24.58
N LEU A 82 -14.01 -15.54 -24.23
CA LEU A 82 -12.68 -15.58 -23.60
C LEU A 82 -12.79 -16.17 -22.18
N GLU A 83 -13.74 -15.72 -21.37
CA GLU A 83 -13.96 -16.23 -20.01
C GLU A 83 -14.17 -17.75 -19.98
N SER A 84 -15.02 -18.30 -20.86
CA SER A 84 -15.26 -19.75 -20.95
C SER A 84 -14.05 -20.58 -21.42
N GLN A 85 -13.02 -19.92 -21.96
CA GLN A 85 -11.76 -20.54 -22.41
C GLN A 85 -10.60 -20.26 -21.45
N SER A 86 -10.81 -19.47 -20.37
CA SER A 86 -9.75 -19.07 -19.44
C SER A 86 -10.10 -19.27 -17.97
N PHE A 87 -11.34 -19.67 -17.63
CA PHE A 87 -11.76 -19.98 -16.27
C PHE A 87 -12.55 -21.30 -16.24
N ALA A 88 -12.06 -22.30 -15.50
CA ALA A 88 -12.69 -23.62 -15.42
C ALA A 88 -14.16 -23.57 -14.98
N TRP A 89 -14.46 -22.77 -13.95
CA TRP A 89 -15.82 -22.56 -13.41
C TRP A 89 -16.80 -21.83 -14.36
N LYS A 90 -16.34 -21.30 -15.50
CA LYS A 90 -17.21 -20.77 -16.58
C LYS A 90 -17.28 -21.68 -17.80
N SER A 91 -16.62 -22.84 -17.78
CA SER A 91 -16.68 -23.84 -18.85
C SER A 91 -17.93 -24.72 -18.71
N PRO A 92 -18.76 -24.87 -19.75
CA PRO A 92 -19.86 -25.85 -19.75
C PRO A 92 -19.41 -27.31 -19.62
N SER A 93 -18.10 -27.57 -19.74
CA SER A 93 -17.48 -28.91 -19.72
C SER A 93 -16.80 -29.25 -18.39
N ALA A 94 -17.04 -28.48 -17.31
CA ALA A 94 -16.30 -28.51 -16.03
C ALA A 94 -16.42 -29.80 -15.18
N SER A 95 -16.76 -30.94 -15.78
CA SER A 95 -16.90 -32.23 -15.07
C SER A 95 -15.60 -33.01 -14.88
N TYR A 96 -14.47 -32.55 -15.43
CA TYR A 96 -13.21 -33.33 -15.44
C TYR A 96 -11.89 -32.52 -15.33
N GLU A 97 -11.90 -31.19 -15.36
CA GLU A 97 -10.71 -30.36 -15.10
C GLU A 97 -11.09 -29.20 -14.16
N HIS A 98 -10.28 -28.97 -13.13
CA HIS A 98 -10.43 -27.83 -12.20
C HIS A 98 -9.41 -26.71 -12.44
N SER A 99 -8.24 -27.05 -12.98
CA SER A 99 -7.18 -26.11 -13.40
C SER A 99 -7.67 -25.13 -14.48
N SER A 100 -7.50 -23.84 -14.23
CA SER A 100 -7.74 -22.82 -15.27
C SER A 100 -6.56 -22.70 -16.25
N SER A 101 -5.34 -23.05 -15.83
CA SER A 101 -4.12 -22.96 -16.63
C SER A 101 -4.03 -24.07 -17.68
N ASN A 102 -4.43 -25.30 -17.34
CA ASN A 102 -4.59 -26.37 -18.33
C ASN A 102 -5.67 -26.02 -19.37
N LEU A 103 -6.80 -25.42 -18.95
CA LEU A 103 -7.84 -24.95 -19.88
C LEU A 103 -7.32 -23.85 -20.83
N ILE A 104 -6.49 -22.92 -20.35
CA ILE A 104 -5.82 -21.91 -21.18
C ILE A 104 -4.84 -22.58 -22.16
N ALA A 105 -4.02 -23.52 -21.69
CA ALA A 105 -3.05 -24.24 -22.51
C ALA A 105 -3.70 -25.11 -23.60
N TYR A 106 -4.89 -25.66 -23.32
CA TYR A 106 -5.74 -26.37 -24.27
C TYR A 106 -6.29 -25.43 -25.35
N ASN A 107 -6.88 -24.30 -24.95
CA ASN A 107 -7.49 -23.32 -25.86
C ASN A 107 -6.49 -22.38 -26.57
N TYR A 108 -5.20 -22.51 -26.28
CA TYR A 108 -4.08 -21.68 -26.77
C TYR A 108 -4.24 -21.13 -28.19
N PHE A 109 -4.49 -21.99 -29.18
CA PHE A 109 -4.54 -21.57 -30.60
C PHE A 109 -5.70 -20.63 -30.95
N SER A 110 -6.82 -20.67 -30.23
CA SER A 110 -7.90 -19.69 -30.41
C SER A 110 -7.64 -18.44 -29.56
N LEU A 111 -7.26 -18.62 -28.29
CA LEU A 111 -6.97 -17.51 -27.37
C LEU A 111 -5.96 -16.53 -27.98
N VAL A 112 -4.85 -17.01 -28.54
CA VAL A 112 -3.87 -16.17 -29.24
C VAL A 112 -4.52 -15.34 -30.36
N LYS A 113 -5.29 -15.97 -31.27
CA LYS A 113 -5.92 -15.28 -32.41
C LYS A 113 -7.04 -14.32 -31.98
N ASP A 114 -7.79 -14.67 -30.94
CA ASP A 114 -8.94 -13.90 -30.46
C ASP A 114 -8.49 -12.71 -29.61
N ILE A 115 -7.50 -12.88 -28.72
CA ILE A 115 -6.90 -11.79 -27.93
C ILE A 115 -6.18 -10.79 -28.84
N GLU A 116 -5.42 -11.23 -29.85
CA GLU A 116 -4.84 -10.30 -30.85
C GLU A 116 -5.92 -9.46 -31.54
N ARG A 117 -7.03 -10.09 -31.96
CA ARG A 117 -8.13 -9.40 -32.66
C ARG A 117 -8.81 -8.36 -31.77
N LEU A 118 -9.04 -8.68 -30.49
CA LEU A 118 -9.59 -7.71 -29.54
C LEU A 118 -8.59 -6.60 -29.24
N ASN A 119 -7.29 -6.90 -29.14
CA ASN A 119 -6.25 -5.88 -28.92
C ASN A 119 -6.18 -4.90 -30.09
N ASP A 120 -6.22 -5.36 -31.34
CA ASP A 120 -6.25 -4.48 -32.51
C ASP A 120 -7.50 -3.58 -32.51
N LEU A 121 -8.68 -4.12 -32.19
CA LEU A 121 -9.92 -3.35 -32.09
C LEU A 121 -9.91 -2.33 -30.93
N CYS A 122 -9.39 -2.70 -29.76
CA CYS A 122 -9.25 -1.79 -28.62
C CYS A 122 -8.21 -0.70 -28.92
N THR A 123 -7.12 -1.02 -29.63
CA THR A 123 -6.12 -0.03 -30.07
C THR A 123 -6.70 0.93 -31.10
N ILE A 124 -7.53 0.43 -32.05
CA ILE A 124 -8.32 1.28 -32.96
C ILE A 124 -9.22 2.22 -32.14
N ALA A 125 -10.03 1.70 -31.22
CA ALA A 125 -10.94 2.49 -30.38
C ALA A 125 -10.19 3.57 -29.57
N ARG A 126 -9.05 3.22 -28.95
CA ARG A 126 -8.14 4.13 -28.24
C ARG A 126 -7.63 5.25 -29.15
N ASN A 127 -7.30 4.93 -30.40
CA ASN A 127 -6.87 5.92 -31.40
C ASN A 127 -8.03 6.86 -31.81
N LEU A 128 -9.28 6.39 -31.88
CA LEU A 128 -10.45 7.22 -32.24
C LEU A 128 -10.74 8.33 -31.21
N LEU A 129 -10.40 8.11 -29.94
CA LEU A 129 -10.59 9.08 -28.86
C LEU A 129 -9.69 10.33 -28.98
N ALA A 130 -8.56 10.24 -29.70
CA ALA A 130 -7.64 11.35 -29.94
C ALA A 130 -8.19 12.46 -30.88
N THR A 131 -9.52 12.53 -31.05
CA THR A 131 -10.20 13.41 -32.01
C THR A 131 -10.94 14.55 -31.33
N THR A 132 -11.87 14.26 -30.41
CA THR A 132 -12.68 15.24 -29.67
C THR A 132 -13.37 14.61 -28.45
N LYS A 133 -13.86 15.45 -27.52
CA LYS A 133 -14.84 15.06 -26.49
C LYS A 133 -16.09 14.38 -27.02
N LYS A 134 -16.49 14.67 -28.27
CA LYS A 134 -17.66 14.07 -28.90
C LYS A 134 -17.43 12.57 -29.20
N ALA A 135 -16.20 12.14 -29.49
CA ALA A 135 -15.89 10.72 -29.63
C ALA A 135 -15.97 9.99 -28.27
N GLN A 136 -15.44 10.60 -27.20
CA GLN A 136 -15.58 10.09 -25.82
C GLN A 136 -17.06 9.96 -25.41
N ASN A 137 -17.89 10.99 -25.67
CA ASN A 137 -19.32 10.96 -25.38
C ASN A 137 -20.09 9.94 -26.25
N LEU A 138 -19.71 9.72 -27.52
CA LEU A 138 -20.31 8.69 -28.37
C LEU A 138 -19.97 7.27 -27.90
N ALA A 139 -18.72 7.02 -27.51
CA ALA A 139 -18.31 5.74 -26.94
C ALA A 139 -19.08 5.42 -25.65
N ALA A 140 -19.23 6.42 -24.77
CA ALA A 140 -20.00 6.31 -23.53
C ALA A 140 -21.51 6.08 -23.78
N ALA A 141 -22.10 6.80 -24.75
CA ALA A 141 -23.50 6.62 -25.15
C ALA A 141 -23.76 5.29 -25.88
N LYS A 142 -22.71 4.52 -26.18
CA LYS A 142 -22.78 3.14 -26.67
C LYS A 142 -22.35 2.10 -25.64
N GLY A 143 -21.89 2.51 -24.44
CA GLY A 143 -21.47 1.60 -23.37
C GLY A 143 -20.15 0.87 -23.64
N PHE A 144 -19.32 1.36 -24.57
CA PHE A 144 -18.05 0.71 -24.91
C PHE A 144 -17.06 0.74 -23.73
N ASP A 145 -17.06 1.83 -22.96
CA ASP A 145 -16.32 1.97 -21.70
C ASP A 145 -16.70 0.88 -20.68
N GLN A 146 -17.99 0.56 -20.56
CA GLN A 146 -18.49 -0.50 -19.68
C GLN A 146 -18.13 -1.91 -20.19
N ARG A 147 -17.78 -2.07 -21.48
CA ARG A 147 -17.18 -3.31 -22.01
C ARG A 147 -15.68 -3.36 -21.76
N ILE A 148 -14.97 -2.22 -21.85
CA ILE A 148 -13.54 -2.13 -21.50
C ILE A 148 -13.32 -2.44 -20.01
N LEU A 149 -14.16 -1.93 -19.09
CA LEU A 149 -14.08 -2.27 -17.66
C LEU A 149 -14.27 -3.77 -17.40
N ALA A 150 -15.22 -4.42 -18.09
CA ALA A 150 -15.41 -5.87 -18.00
C ALA A 150 -14.25 -6.67 -18.62
N LEU A 151 -13.62 -6.15 -19.67
CA LEU A 151 -12.44 -6.77 -20.28
C LEU A 151 -11.20 -6.64 -19.38
N ILE A 152 -11.05 -5.52 -18.67
CA ILE A 152 -10.01 -5.35 -17.63
C ILE A 152 -10.20 -6.38 -16.51
N ASP A 153 -11.43 -6.59 -16.04
CA ASP A 153 -11.76 -7.60 -15.03
C ASP A 153 -11.37 -9.02 -15.49
N THR A 154 -11.69 -9.37 -16.74
CA THR A 154 -11.24 -10.64 -17.36
C THR A 154 -9.71 -10.73 -17.44
N CYS A 155 -9.03 -9.69 -17.92
CA CYS A 155 -7.57 -9.68 -18.04
C CYS A 155 -6.89 -9.87 -16.67
N VAL A 156 -7.24 -9.04 -15.68
CA VAL A 156 -6.64 -9.06 -14.33
C VAL A 156 -6.82 -10.43 -13.67
N ARG A 157 -8.03 -11.01 -13.75
CA ARG A 157 -8.31 -12.36 -13.21
C ARG A 157 -7.54 -13.49 -13.89
N VAL A 158 -7.05 -13.32 -15.12
CA VAL A 158 -6.14 -14.27 -15.77
C VAL A 158 -4.69 -13.97 -15.38
N THR A 159 -4.26 -12.71 -15.42
CA THR A 159 -2.85 -12.34 -15.19
C THR A 159 -2.41 -12.37 -13.73
N ALA A 160 -3.35 -12.38 -12.77
CA ALA A 160 -3.08 -12.47 -11.33
C ALA A 160 -3.06 -13.91 -10.79
N ARG A 161 -3.46 -14.91 -11.58
CA ARG A 161 -3.33 -16.33 -11.18
C ARG A 161 -1.93 -16.82 -11.50
N GLY A 162 -1.37 -17.65 -10.64
CA GLY A 162 -0.22 -18.49 -10.95
C GLY A 162 -0.61 -19.65 -11.88
N PHE A 163 0.35 -20.53 -12.18
CA PHE A 163 0.10 -21.73 -12.98
C PHE A 163 -0.53 -22.84 -12.12
N ASP A 164 -1.87 -22.84 -12.04
CA ASP A 164 -2.66 -23.85 -11.30
C ASP A 164 -2.80 -25.20 -12.05
N GLY A 165 -1.76 -25.66 -12.76
CA GLY A 165 -1.83 -26.82 -13.66
C GLY A 165 -0.80 -27.90 -13.37
N GLU A 166 -1.09 -29.13 -13.82
CA GLU A 166 -0.12 -30.23 -13.81
C GLU A 166 1.22 -29.81 -14.45
N THR A 167 2.33 -30.24 -13.86
CA THR A 167 3.72 -29.83 -14.17
C THR A 167 4.21 -30.29 -15.55
N ASN A 168 3.66 -29.66 -16.58
CA ASN A 168 3.91 -29.92 -17.99
C ASN A 168 4.41 -28.64 -18.65
N ALA A 169 5.73 -28.53 -18.82
CA ALA A 169 6.42 -27.37 -19.39
C ALA A 169 5.86 -26.90 -20.74
N ARG A 170 5.19 -27.77 -21.52
CA ARG A 170 4.52 -27.38 -22.77
C ARG A 170 3.19 -26.66 -22.54
N ASN A 171 2.45 -27.03 -21.50
CA ASN A 171 1.22 -26.33 -21.10
C ASN A 171 1.58 -25.00 -20.44
N GLU A 172 2.58 -24.98 -19.58
CA GLU A 172 3.15 -23.79 -18.95
C GLU A 172 3.64 -22.77 -19.99
N GLU A 173 4.47 -23.17 -20.97
CA GLU A 173 4.96 -22.28 -22.04
C GLU A 173 3.81 -21.67 -22.87
N ARG A 174 2.73 -22.42 -23.08
CA ARG A 174 1.51 -21.95 -23.76
C ARG A 174 0.70 -20.99 -22.91
N TRP A 175 0.52 -21.32 -21.63
CA TRP A 175 -0.17 -20.50 -20.64
C TRP A 175 0.53 -19.16 -20.49
N GLN A 176 1.85 -19.13 -20.26
CA GLN A 176 2.64 -17.92 -20.12
C GLN A 176 2.53 -17.01 -21.36
N LYS A 177 2.54 -17.59 -22.58
CA LYS A 177 2.32 -16.84 -23.82
C LYS A 177 0.93 -16.21 -23.90
N VAL A 178 -0.13 -16.88 -23.42
CA VAL A 178 -1.49 -16.33 -23.39
C VAL A 178 -1.65 -15.28 -22.28
N VAL A 179 -1.08 -15.51 -21.09
CA VAL A 179 -1.01 -14.53 -20.00
C VAL A 179 -0.32 -13.25 -20.47
N ASN A 180 0.81 -13.34 -21.18
CA ASN A 180 1.50 -12.17 -21.74
C ASN A 180 0.66 -11.42 -22.80
N LEU A 181 -0.19 -12.12 -23.56
CA LEU A 181 -1.15 -11.47 -24.46
C LEU A 181 -2.30 -10.79 -23.70
N TYR A 182 -2.76 -11.36 -22.58
CA TYR A 182 -3.72 -10.70 -21.69
C TYR A 182 -3.12 -9.46 -20.99
N LYS A 183 -1.86 -9.50 -20.53
CA LYS A 183 -1.12 -8.30 -20.03
C LYS A 183 -1.09 -7.21 -21.10
N ARG A 184 -0.74 -7.55 -22.34
CA ARG A 184 -0.74 -6.60 -23.47
C ARG A 184 -2.12 -6.01 -23.75
N LEU A 185 -3.19 -6.81 -23.65
CA LEU A 185 -4.57 -6.33 -23.82
C LEU A 185 -5.01 -5.43 -22.66
N LEU A 186 -4.61 -5.75 -21.43
CA LEU A 186 -4.83 -4.92 -20.23
C LEU A 186 -4.21 -3.53 -20.39
N ILE A 187 -2.94 -3.46 -20.82
CA ILE A 187 -2.24 -2.19 -21.09
C ILE A 187 -3.00 -1.36 -22.14
N THR A 188 -3.44 -1.98 -23.25
CA THR A 188 -4.27 -1.30 -24.27
C THR A 188 -5.59 -0.78 -23.70
N CYS A 189 -6.23 -1.51 -22.79
CA CYS A 189 -7.48 -1.12 -22.13
C CYS A 189 -7.30 0.03 -21.12
N LEU A 190 -6.21 0.04 -20.35
CA LEU A 190 -5.85 1.15 -19.47
C LEU A 190 -5.55 2.42 -20.28
N GLN A 191 -4.77 2.30 -21.35
CA GLN A 191 -4.52 3.41 -22.28
C GLN A 191 -5.81 3.91 -22.98
N TYR A 192 -6.81 3.04 -23.18
CA TYR A 192 -8.15 3.47 -23.60
C TYR A 192 -8.83 4.32 -22.52
N LEU A 193 -8.91 3.85 -21.27
CA LEU A 193 -9.56 4.57 -20.17
C LEU A 193 -8.93 5.95 -19.93
N HIS A 194 -7.59 6.02 -19.96
CA HIS A 194 -6.83 7.26 -19.92
C HIS A 194 -7.30 8.25 -21.00
N ASN A 195 -7.30 7.83 -22.28
CA ASN A 195 -7.73 8.67 -23.39
C ASN A 195 -9.25 9.01 -23.35
N PHE A 196 -10.06 8.17 -22.70
CA PHE A 196 -11.51 8.34 -22.58
C PHE A 196 -11.88 9.45 -21.60
N ILE A 197 -11.14 9.60 -20.50
CA ILE A 197 -11.34 10.67 -19.51
C ILE A 197 -10.56 11.97 -19.81
N MET A 198 -9.59 11.91 -20.72
CA MET A 198 -8.67 13.03 -20.97
C MET A 198 -9.38 14.35 -21.32
N HIS A 199 -9.01 15.40 -20.58
CA HIS A 199 -9.61 16.74 -20.59
C HIS A 199 -11.15 16.80 -20.43
N ASN A 200 -11.80 15.74 -19.97
CA ASN A 200 -13.26 15.62 -19.92
C ASN A 200 -13.77 15.31 -18.52
N GLU A 201 -13.91 16.35 -17.69
CA GLU A 201 -14.32 16.25 -16.28
C GLU A 201 -15.62 15.46 -16.05
N GLN A 202 -16.57 15.48 -16.99
CA GLN A 202 -17.79 14.67 -16.89
C GLN A 202 -17.48 13.17 -17.01
N ARG A 203 -16.56 12.77 -17.90
CA ARG A 203 -16.10 11.37 -18.03
C ARG A 203 -15.21 10.96 -16.86
N LYS A 204 -14.38 11.86 -16.34
CA LYS A 204 -13.60 11.64 -15.11
C LYS A 204 -14.52 11.32 -13.93
N MET A 205 -15.53 12.16 -13.66
CA MET A 205 -16.46 11.93 -12.55
C MET A 205 -17.28 10.64 -12.74
N VAL A 206 -17.71 10.34 -13.98
CA VAL A 206 -18.43 9.09 -14.30
C VAL A 206 -17.57 7.85 -14.07
N LEU A 207 -16.28 7.89 -14.43
CA LEU A 207 -15.36 6.78 -14.18
C LEU A 207 -14.97 6.64 -12.70
N TRP A 208 -14.75 7.76 -11.98
CA TRP A 208 -14.42 7.72 -10.55
C TRP A 208 -15.50 7.02 -9.72
N LEU A 209 -16.76 7.23 -10.07
CA LEU A 209 -17.91 6.61 -9.42
C LEU A 209 -18.24 5.20 -9.95
N ASP A 210 -17.61 4.74 -11.04
CA ASP A 210 -17.58 3.31 -11.41
C ASP A 210 -16.49 2.55 -10.66
N LEU A 211 -15.30 3.14 -10.54
CA LEU A 211 -14.12 2.51 -9.93
C LEU A 211 -14.17 2.49 -8.40
N PHE A 212 -14.73 3.54 -7.80
CA PHE A 212 -14.69 3.79 -6.34
C PHE A 212 -16.07 4.09 -5.75
N GLY A 213 -17.17 4.01 -6.51
CA GLY A 213 -18.51 4.24 -5.97
C GLY A 213 -19.01 3.08 -5.10
N TYR A 214 -19.73 3.38 -4.01
CA TYR A 214 -20.52 2.40 -3.28
C TYR A 214 -21.61 1.81 -4.20
N HIS A 215 -21.62 0.48 -4.31
CA HIS A 215 -22.59 -0.28 -5.08
C HIS A 215 -23.79 -0.79 -4.24
N SER A 216 -24.18 -0.07 -3.17
CA SER A 216 -25.37 -0.43 -2.39
C SER A 216 -26.66 -0.09 -3.14
N THR A 217 -27.48 -1.12 -3.37
CA THR A 217 -28.85 -1.01 -3.89
C THR A 217 -29.91 -1.10 -2.79
N ALA A 218 -29.53 -1.36 -1.53
CA ALA A 218 -30.44 -1.61 -0.42
C ALA A 218 -31.04 -0.29 0.16
N ASP A 219 -30.20 0.72 0.42
CA ASP A 219 -30.54 1.95 1.15
C ASP A 219 -31.51 2.94 0.43
N THR A 220 -32.22 2.50 -0.61
CA THR A 220 -33.05 3.36 -1.46
C THR A 220 -34.14 4.13 -0.72
N ASN A 221 -34.61 3.64 0.44
CA ASN A 221 -35.62 4.30 1.27
C ASN A 221 -35.08 5.47 2.13
N ILE A 222 -33.77 5.55 2.37
CA ILE A 222 -33.14 6.53 3.29
C ILE A 222 -32.69 7.80 2.55
N ILE A 223 -32.73 7.79 1.21
CA ILE A 223 -32.05 8.76 0.35
C ILE A 223 -33.04 9.66 -0.40
N LYS A 224 -32.81 10.98 -0.38
CA LYS A 224 -33.58 11.96 -1.16
C LYS A 224 -32.71 12.61 -2.25
N PRO A 225 -32.93 12.33 -3.54
CA PRO A 225 -32.23 13.01 -4.63
C PRO A 225 -32.73 14.46 -4.79
N LYS A 226 -31.79 15.35 -5.10
CA LYS A 226 -31.97 16.76 -5.45
C LYS A 226 -31.57 17.00 -6.92
N ASP A 227 -31.45 18.27 -7.30
CA ASP A 227 -31.03 18.72 -8.63
C ASP A 227 -29.61 18.26 -9.04
N ALA A 228 -29.31 18.44 -10.33
CA ALA A 228 -28.03 18.06 -10.93
C ALA A 228 -26.88 18.98 -10.48
N LEU A 229 -25.67 18.41 -10.39
CA LEU A 229 -24.45 19.09 -9.92
C LEU A 229 -24.08 20.38 -10.68
N ASP A 230 -24.43 20.47 -11.97
CA ASP A 230 -24.24 21.67 -12.80
C ASP A 230 -25.47 21.89 -13.70
N PRO A 231 -26.37 22.84 -13.36
CA PRO A 231 -27.51 23.20 -14.19
C PRO A 231 -27.15 24.14 -15.37
N THR A 232 -25.89 24.56 -15.49
CA THR A 232 -25.40 25.44 -16.56
C THR A 232 -24.69 24.70 -17.70
N ALA A 233 -24.21 23.48 -17.43
CA ALA A 233 -23.66 22.59 -18.44
C ALA A 233 -24.70 22.23 -19.52
N ARG A 234 -24.45 22.66 -20.76
CA ARG A 234 -25.19 22.14 -21.93
C ARG A 234 -24.87 20.65 -22.09
N ALA A 235 -25.88 19.80 -21.87
CA ALA A 235 -25.78 18.35 -22.06
C ALA A 235 -25.62 17.97 -23.55
N GLU A 236 -24.39 17.98 -24.05
CA GLU A 236 -24.06 17.49 -25.40
C GLU A 236 -24.02 15.95 -25.47
N GLY A 237 -25.21 15.36 -25.54
CA GLY A 237 -25.43 13.93 -25.77
C GLY A 237 -26.15 13.22 -24.62
N VAL A 238 -26.35 11.90 -24.77
CA VAL A 238 -26.91 11.04 -23.73
C VAL A 238 -25.82 10.75 -22.69
N ALA A 239 -25.61 11.71 -21.79
CA ALA A 239 -24.67 11.58 -20.69
C ALA A 239 -25.38 11.08 -19.41
N PRO A 240 -24.71 10.26 -18.57
CA PRO A 240 -25.24 9.91 -17.26
C PRO A 240 -25.43 11.18 -16.41
N VAL A 241 -26.55 11.27 -15.69
CA VAL A 241 -26.87 12.43 -14.87
C VAL A 241 -26.28 12.23 -13.48
N VAL A 242 -25.33 13.08 -13.09
CA VAL A 242 -24.80 13.09 -11.72
C VAL A 242 -25.71 13.98 -10.86
N LYS A 243 -26.38 13.37 -9.89
CA LYS A 243 -27.34 14.02 -8.98
C LYS A 243 -26.71 14.17 -7.60
N ILE A 244 -27.04 15.25 -6.89
CA ILE A 244 -26.76 15.36 -5.46
C ILE A 244 -27.94 14.74 -4.71
N GLY A 245 -27.70 14.05 -3.60
CA GLY A 245 -28.74 13.58 -2.67
C GLY A 245 -28.37 13.87 -1.22
N GLU A 246 -29.34 13.67 -0.33
CA GLU A 246 -29.12 13.61 1.13
C GLU A 246 -29.38 12.19 1.63
N ARG A 247 -28.47 11.64 2.44
CA ARG A 247 -28.65 10.42 3.24
C ARG A 247 -28.77 10.81 4.72
N VAL A 248 -29.71 10.22 5.45
CA VAL A 248 -29.78 10.42 6.91
C VAL A 248 -28.73 9.52 7.57
N ILE A 249 -27.81 10.13 8.31
CA ILE A 249 -26.91 9.44 9.25
C ILE A 249 -27.69 9.24 10.55
N ASN A 250 -27.56 8.06 11.17
CA ASN A 250 -28.31 7.65 12.36
C ASN A 250 -29.82 7.98 12.22
N PRO A 251 -30.53 7.37 11.25
CA PRO A 251 -31.99 7.40 11.27
C PRO A 251 -32.47 6.85 12.63
N PRO A 252 -33.46 7.49 13.28
CA PRO A 252 -33.95 7.02 14.58
C PRO A 252 -34.40 5.57 14.44
N ILE A 253 -34.03 4.72 15.41
CA ILE A 253 -34.02 3.24 15.31
C ILE A 253 -35.28 2.68 14.63
N ARG A 254 -36.45 3.25 14.96
CA ARG A 254 -37.76 2.95 14.35
C ARG A 254 -37.76 2.87 12.81
N ALA A 255 -36.99 3.70 12.12
CA ALA A 255 -36.92 3.75 10.65
C ALA A 255 -36.01 2.67 10.01
N LEU A 256 -35.27 1.90 10.81
CA LEU A 256 -34.55 0.69 10.38
C LEU A 256 -35.32 -0.61 10.71
N TYR A 257 -36.33 -0.53 11.59
CA TYR A 257 -37.07 -1.69 12.14
C TYR A 257 -38.52 -1.81 11.61
N ASP A 258 -38.90 -1.04 10.58
CA ASP A 258 -40.22 -1.11 9.92
C ASP A 258 -40.35 -2.30 8.93
N GLN A 259 -39.27 -3.06 8.69
CA GLN A 259 -39.37 -4.45 8.23
C GLN A 259 -39.43 -5.37 9.46
N THR A 260 -40.56 -6.04 9.67
CA THR A 260 -40.65 -7.03 10.74
C THR A 260 -39.82 -8.28 10.39
N ALA A 261 -39.47 -9.10 11.39
CA ALA A 261 -38.83 -10.39 11.13
C ALA A 261 -39.66 -11.27 10.17
N GLU A 262 -40.99 -11.14 10.21
CA GLU A 262 -41.91 -11.83 9.30
C GLU A 262 -41.73 -11.37 7.84
N ASP A 263 -41.48 -10.08 7.61
CA ASP A 263 -41.26 -9.52 6.27
C ASP A 263 -39.94 -10.00 5.66
N LEU A 264 -38.87 -10.03 6.46
CA LEU A 264 -37.57 -10.56 6.03
C LEU A 264 -37.68 -12.06 5.71
N LEU A 265 -38.31 -12.84 6.58
CA LEU A 265 -38.53 -14.28 6.36
C LEU A 265 -39.41 -14.54 5.12
N LEU A 266 -40.46 -13.74 4.89
CA LEU A 266 -41.28 -13.80 3.67
C LEU A 266 -40.44 -13.51 2.41
N GLU A 267 -39.56 -12.52 2.46
CA GLU A 267 -38.69 -12.17 1.32
C GLU A 267 -37.65 -13.27 1.03
N THR A 268 -37.10 -13.95 2.05
CA THR A 268 -36.20 -15.10 1.87
C THR A 268 -36.95 -16.33 1.34
N ILE A 269 -38.13 -16.66 1.88
CA ILE A 269 -38.97 -17.78 1.42
C ILE A 269 -39.31 -17.64 -0.07
N ALA A 270 -39.64 -16.42 -0.52
CA ALA A 270 -39.97 -16.11 -1.91
C ALA A 270 -38.76 -16.15 -2.88
N LYS A 271 -37.52 -16.21 -2.36
CA LYS A 271 -36.27 -16.20 -3.14
C LYS A 271 -35.47 -17.50 -3.08
N PHE A 272 -35.94 -18.49 -2.31
CA PHE A 272 -35.28 -19.79 -2.15
C PHE A 272 -35.57 -20.73 -3.35
N PRO A 273 -34.63 -21.56 -3.82
CA PRO A 273 -33.24 -21.71 -3.35
C PRO A 273 -32.28 -20.73 -4.01
N ARG A 274 -31.33 -20.22 -3.22
CA ARG A 274 -30.16 -19.45 -3.66
C ARG A 274 -29.06 -19.59 -2.60
N GLU A 275 -27.80 -19.54 -3.02
CA GLU A 275 -26.64 -19.50 -2.12
C GLU A 275 -26.61 -18.17 -1.32
N PRO A 276 -26.26 -18.20 -0.02
CA PRO A 276 -26.10 -16.99 0.78
C PRO A 276 -24.86 -16.22 0.33
N SER A 277 -24.98 -14.89 0.23
CA SER A 277 -23.85 -14.00 -0.13
C SER A 277 -23.19 -13.34 1.08
N THR A 278 -23.72 -13.55 2.28
CA THR A 278 -23.17 -13.06 3.55
C THR A 278 -23.45 -14.03 4.69
N ILE A 279 -22.61 -14.00 5.73
CA ILE A 279 -22.77 -14.75 6.99
C ILE A 279 -24.14 -14.48 7.65
N LYS A 280 -24.72 -13.28 7.43
CA LYS A 280 -26.06 -12.93 7.93
C LYS A 280 -27.19 -13.58 7.12
N GLU A 281 -27.04 -13.73 5.81
CA GLU A 281 -27.97 -14.52 4.99
C GLU A 281 -27.85 -16.02 5.29
N GLU A 282 -26.65 -16.51 5.56
CA GLU A 282 -26.40 -17.91 5.97
C GLU A 282 -27.07 -18.23 7.32
N ALA A 283 -26.87 -17.39 8.34
CA ALA A 283 -27.57 -17.49 9.62
C ALA A 283 -29.10 -17.38 9.46
N ALA A 284 -29.59 -16.50 8.57
CA ALA A 284 -31.02 -16.39 8.25
C ALA A 284 -31.55 -17.63 7.51
N MET A 285 -30.75 -18.27 6.65
CA MET A 285 -31.10 -19.53 5.96
C MET A 285 -31.11 -20.74 6.90
N LEU A 286 -30.18 -20.81 7.85
CA LEU A 286 -30.20 -21.81 8.93
C LEU A 286 -31.42 -21.63 9.84
N LEU A 287 -31.78 -20.38 10.15
CA LEU A 287 -33.04 -20.06 10.84
C LEU A 287 -34.26 -20.46 9.99
N LEU A 288 -34.24 -20.21 8.67
CA LEU A 288 -35.29 -20.60 7.73
C LEU A 288 -35.50 -22.12 7.70
N ALA A 289 -34.43 -22.89 7.65
CA ALA A 289 -34.47 -24.35 7.66
C ALA A 289 -35.08 -24.88 8.98
N ASN A 290 -34.74 -24.27 10.11
CA ASN A 290 -35.28 -24.60 11.44
C ASN A 290 -36.75 -24.13 11.63
N ILE A 291 -37.22 -23.17 10.82
CA ILE A 291 -38.62 -22.69 10.79
C ILE A 291 -39.47 -23.48 9.77
N LYS A 292 -38.88 -23.95 8.67
CA LYS A 292 -39.53 -24.68 7.56
C LYS A 292 -40.41 -25.82 8.07
N ASP A 293 -39.83 -26.73 8.84
CA ASP A 293 -40.53 -27.95 9.27
C ASP A 293 -41.69 -27.64 10.23
N HIS A 294 -41.65 -26.49 10.93
CA HIS A 294 -42.79 -25.97 11.69
C HIS A 294 -43.84 -25.31 10.80
N MET A 295 -43.44 -24.59 9.75
CA MET A 295 -44.38 -24.02 8.77
C MET A 295 -45.12 -25.10 7.99
N GLU A 296 -44.43 -26.13 7.48
CA GLU A 296 -45.06 -27.25 6.76
C GLU A 296 -46.09 -27.97 7.66
N LYS A 297 -45.75 -28.15 8.95
CA LYS A 297 -46.59 -28.79 9.96
C LYS A 297 -47.79 -27.95 10.44
N ILE A 298 -47.68 -26.62 10.43
CA ILE A 298 -48.76 -25.69 10.83
C ILE A 298 -49.70 -25.37 9.64
N LEU A 299 -49.16 -25.23 8.43
CA LEU A 299 -49.92 -24.93 7.22
C LEU A 299 -50.47 -26.20 6.53
N GLY A 300 -49.92 -27.38 6.84
CA GLY A 300 -50.35 -28.67 6.28
C GLY A 300 -50.01 -28.84 4.80
N ARG A 301 -48.90 -28.24 4.36
CA ARG A 301 -48.45 -28.14 2.96
C ARG A 301 -46.93 -28.23 2.89
N ASP A 302 -46.38 -28.63 1.75
CA ASP A 302 -44.93 -28.60 1.51
C ASP A 302 -44.41 -27.18 1.20
N LEU A 303 -43.09 -27.01 1.27
CA LEU A 303 -42.41 -25.75 0.98
C LEU A 303 -42.75 -25.19 -0.42
N THR A 304 -42.93 -26.04 -1.44
CA THR A 304 -43.25 -25.59 -2.81
C THR A 304 -44.65 -24.98 -2.90
N ASP A 305 -45.65 -25.61 -2.29
CA ASP A 305 -46.99 -25.04 -2.11
C ASP A 305 -46.94 -23.69 -1.37
N ILE A 306 -46.14 -23.60 -0.29
CA ILE A 306 -45.96 -22.38 0.52
C ILE A 306 -45.28 -21.26 -0.30
N GLN A 307 -44.35 -21.60 -1.20
CA GLN A 307 -43.73 -20.65 -2.12
C GLN A 307 -44.70 -20.11 -3.18
N GLU A 308 -45.65 -20.92 -3.67
CA GLU A 308 -46.71 -20.43 -4.56
C GLU A 308 -47.70 -19.53 -3.81
N MET A 309 -48.08 -19.87 -2.58
CA MET A 309 -48.88 -18.99 -1.71
C MET A 309 -48.18 -17.63 -1.49
N GLY A 310 -46.85 -17.60 -1.44
CA GLY A 310 -46.04 -16.38 -1.34
C GLY A 310 -46.19 -15.40 -2.50
N ARG A 311 -46.79 -15.82 -3.63
CA ARG A 311 -47.05 -14.97 -4.81
C ARG A 311 -48.43 -14.31 -4.81
N ASP A 312 -49.35 -14.72 -3.92
CA ASP A 312 -50.70 -14.16 -3.81
C ASP A 312 -50.83 -13.26 -2.56
N PRO A 313 -51.09 -11.94 -2.71
CA PRO A 313 -51.26 -11.00 -1.60
C PRO A 313 -52.37 -11.36 -0.58
N GLU A 314 -53.36 -12.18 -0.95
CA GLU A 314 -54.36 -12.68 -0.01
C GLU A 314 -53.84 -13.87 0.81
N GLN A 315 -52.98 -14.72 0.23
CA GLN A 315 -52.47 -15.94 0.84
C GLN A 315 -51.25 -15.68 1.75
N VAL A 316 -50.42 -14.68 1.40
CA VAL A 316 -49.33 -14.16 2.26
C VAL A 316 -49.80 -13.80 3.68
N LYS A 317 -51.07 -13.42 3.87
CA LYS A 317 -51.66 -13.13 5.19
C LYS A 317 -51.68 -14.37 6.11
N TYR A 318 -51.89 -15.57 5.56
CA TYR A 318 -51.88 -16.83 6.31
C TYR A 318 -50.44 -17.27 6.63
N ILE A 319 -49.51 -17.06 5.70
CA ILE A 319 -48.07 -17.29 5.93
C ILE A 319 -47.59 -16.40 7.08
N ARG A 320 -47.94 -15.10 7.05
CA ARG A 320 -47.62 -14.15 8.11
C ARG A 320 -48.17 -14.62 9.47
N ALA A 321 -49.46 -14.94 9.56
CA ALA A 321 -50.06 -15.41 10.81
C ALA A 321 -49.40 -16.70 11.36
N ALA A 322 -48.95 -17.61 10.49
CA ALA A 322 -48.17 -18.78 10.90
C ALA A 322 -46.78 -18.38 11.45
N LEU A 323 -46.07 -17.46 10.78
CA LEU A 323 -44.80 -16.92 11.27
C LEU A 323 -44.96 -16.21 12.62
N THR A 324 -45.99 -15.37 12.80
CA THR A 324 -46.31 -14.74 14.09
C THR A 324 -46.49 -15.78 15.20
N SER A 325 -47.18 -16.89 14.89
CA SER A 325 -47.43 -17.96 15.86
C SER A 325 -46.17 -18.79 16.17
N ILE A 326 -45.26 -18.99 15.22
CA ILE A 326 -43.99 -19.71 15.42
C ILE A 326 -43.03 -18.85 16.24
N LEU A 327 -42.91 -17.56 15.91
CA LEU A 327 -42.06 -16.61 16.63
C LEU A 327 -42.56 -16.40 18.06
N GLY A 328 -43.86 -16.13 18.23
CA GLY A 328 -44.47 -15.94 19.55
C GLY A 328 -44.31 -17.14 20.49
N ALA A 329 -44.40 -18.38 19.96
CA ALA A 329 -44.23 -19.60 20.75
C ALA A 329 -42.77 -19.91 21.15
N LYS A 330 -41.77 -19.17 20.66
CA LYS A 330 -40.35 -19.33 21.02
C LYS A 330 -39.83 -18.28 22.00
N VAL A 331 -40.58 -17.21 22.29
CA VAL A 331 -40.17 -16.12 23.19
C VAL A 331 -39.99 -16.58 24.64
N ASP A 332 -40.86 -17.48 25.12
CA ASP A 332 -40.85 -17.97 26.52
C ASP A 332 -39.57 -18.73 26.90
N GLY A 333 -38.74 -19.14 25.94
CA GLY A 333 -37.48 -19.84 26.17
C GLY A 333 -36.22 -18.97 26.13
N TRP A 334 -36.34 -17.65 25.98
CA TRP A 334 -35.22 -16.73 25.71
C TRP A 334 -35.04 -15.65 26.81
N SER A 335 -35.35 -15.99 28.07
CA SER A 335 -35.20 -15.10 29.24
C SER A 335 -33.80 -14.50 29.37
N ASP A 336 -32.78 -15.31 29.15
CA ASP A 336 -31.39 -15.00 29.51
C ASP A 336 -30.79 -13.91 28.60
N LEU A 337 -31.37 -13.74 27.40
CA LEU A 337 -31.03 -12.67 26.48
C LEU A 337 -31.62 -11.31 26.92
N GLN A 338 -32.68 -11.32 27.74
CA GLN A 338 -33.27 -10.11 28.32
C GLN A 338 -32.44 -9.54 29.48
N ASP A 339 -31.68 -10.38 30.20
CA ASP A 339 -30.71 -9.93 31.20
C ASP A 339 -29.40 -9.45 30.55
N ARG A 340 -28.89 -10.12 29.50
CA ARG A 340 -27.79 -9.54 28.69
C ARG A 340 -28.17 -8.22 28.01
N ALA A 341 -29.46 -7.97 27.76
CA ALA A 341 -29.95 -6.68 27.28
C ALA A 341 -29.98 -5.58 28.37
N ARG A 342 -29.85 -5.92 29.66
CA ARG A 342 -29.68 -4.96 30.78
C ARG A 342 -28.22 -4.57 31.03
N GLU A 343 -27.27 -5.34 30.52
CA GLU A 343 -25.82 -5.04 30.63
C GLU A 343 -25.34 -4.04 29.56
N MET A 344 -26.12 -3.80 28.51
CA MET A 344 -25.87 -2.68 27.61
C MET A 344 -26.08 -1.34 28.34
N PRO A 345 -25.27 -0.30 28.04
CA PRO A 345 -25.42 1.01 28.68
C PRO A 345 -26.84 1.55 28.44
N PRO A 346 -27.43 2.25 29.43
CA PRO A 346 -28.80 2.72 29.33
C PRO A 346 -28.99 3.60 28.10
N ALA A 347 -30.08 3.39 27.38
CA ALA A 347 -30.45 4.22 26.24
C ALA A 347 -30.44 5.70 26.64
N LEU A 348 -29.87 6.55 25.78
CA LEU A 348 -29.78 7.99 26.02
C LEU A 348 -31.15 8.57 26.34
N THR A 349 -31.19 9.49 27.30
CA THR A 349 -32.43 10.10 27.81
C THR A 349 -33.20 10.83 26.70
N GLU A 350 -34.52 10.95 26.84
CA GLU A 350 -35.44 11.53 25.84
C GLU A 350 -35.09 12.97 25.36
N GLU A 351 -34.18 13.67 26.07
CA GLU A 351 -33.62 14.95 25.65
C GLU A 351 -32.68 14.83 24.41
N ASP A 352 -32.03 13.68 24.18
CA ASP A 352 -31.17 13.42 23.01
C ASP A 352 -31.97 13.01 21.75
N GLU A 353 -33.23 12.54 21.87
CA GLU A 353 -34.08 12.21 20.71
C GLU A 353 -34.35 13.44 19.80
N HIS A 354 -34.10 14.65 20.31
CA HIS A 354 -34.30 15.91 19.59
C HIS A 354 -33.03 16.44 18.90
N GLY A 355 -31.93 15.69 18.91
CA GLY A 355 -30.75 15.99 18.11
C GLY A 355 -31.08 16.12 16.61
N PRO A 356 -30.60 17.15 15.89
CA PRO A 356 -30.93 17.33 14.49
C PRO A 356 -30.36 16.17 13.66
N THR A 357 -31.23 15.41 12.98
CA THR A 357 -30.85 14.25 12.15
C THR A 357 -29.72 14.64 11.20
N LYS A 358 -28.49 14.14 11.44
CA LYS A 358 -27.34 14.48 10.62
C LYS A 358 -27.57 14.02 9.19
N LYS A 359 -27.34 14.90 8.21
CA LYS A 359 -27.55 14.60 6.80
C LYS A 359 -26.22 14.62 6.06
N LYS A 360 -25.80 13.46 5.57
CA LYS A 360 -24.65 13.39 4.66
C LYS A 360 -25.10 13.82 3.28
N THR A 361 -24.31 14.67 2.63
CA THR A 361 -24.48 14.89 1.19
C THR A 361 -23.87 13.69 0.46
N ILE A 362 -24.56 13.18 -0.55
CA ILE A 362 -24.13 12.02 -1.33
C ILE A 362 -24.31 12.29 -2.82
N LEU A 363 -23.56 11.60 -3.68
CA LEU A 363 -23.70 11.68 -5.13
C LEU A 363 -24.28 10.40 -5.69
N THR A 364 -25.09 10.52 -6.74
CA THR A 364 -25.56 9.40 -7.57
C THR A 364 -25.14 9.58 -9.01
N ILE A 365 -24.90 8.49 -9.72
CA ILE A 365 -25.06 8.45 -11.18
C ILE A 365 -26.36 7.75 -11.54
N ASP A 366 -27.21 8.43 -12.30
CA ASP A 366 -28.33 7.82 -13.01
C ASP A 366 -27.87 7.35 -14.41
N ARG A 367 -27.83 6.03 -14.61
CA ARG A 367 -27.39 5.35 -15.84
C ARG A 367 -28.53 4.75 -16.67
N SER A 368 -29.78 4.95 -16.25
CA SER A 368 -30.98 4.39 -16.89
C SER A 368 -31.06 4.65 -18.40
N MET A 369 -30.61 5.83 -18.83
CA MET A 369 -30.62 6.26 -20.24
C MET A 369 -29.43 5.77 -21.07
N THR A 370 -28.36 5.25 -20.46
CA THR A 370 -27.11 4.89 -21.16
C THR A 370 -26.75 3.41 -21.11
N ALA A 371 -27.14 2.69 -20.06
CA ALA A 371 -26.70 1.32 -19.82
C ALA A 371 -27.76 0.23 -20.14
N GLY A 372 -29.02 0.62 -20.42
CA GLY A 372 -30.14 -0.32 -20.60
C GLY A 372 -30.63 -1.02 -19.32
N PHE A 373 -29.84 -0.95 -18.25
CA PHE A 373 -30.13 -1.50 -16.92
C PHE A 373 -29.86 -0.45 -15.83
N PRO A 374 -30.61 -0.45 -14.72
CA PRO A 374 -30.35 0.45 -13.60
C PRO A 374 -29.06 0.03 -12.86
N ARG A 375 -28.03 0.87 -12.96
CA ARG A 375 -26.94 0.94 -11.97
C ARG A 375 -26.98 2.32 -11.33
N LEU A 376 -27.27 2.36 -10.03
CA LEU A 376 -27.05 3.54 -9.20
C LEU A 376 -25.79 3.27 -8.38
N CYS A 377 -24.72 4.00 -8.69
CA CYS A 377 -23.52 4.03 -7.84
C CYS A 377 -23.63 5.27 -6.96
N TRP A 378 -23.46 5.09 -5.66
CA TRP A 378 -23.50 6.16 -4.66
C TRP A 378 -22.09 6.53 -4.21
N ALA A 379 -21.85 7.77 -3.81
CA ALA A 379 -20.65 8.13 -3.06
C ALA A 379 -20.99 9.11 -1.94
N ASP A 380 -20.48 8.83 -0.75
CA ASP A 380 -20.52 9.74 0.38
C ASP A 380 -19.58 10.92 0.12
N LEU A 381 -20.08 12.17 0.25
CA LEU A 381 -19.17 13.30 0.48
C LEU A 381 -18.77 13.33 1.96
N PRO A 382 -17.51 13.68 2.29
CA PRO A 382 -17.16 14.10 3.64
C PRO A 382 -17.84 15.43 4.00
N GLU A 383 -17.91 15.74 5.30
CA GLU A 383 -18.40 17.03 5.79
C GLU A 383 -17.33 18.11 5.48
N VAL A 384 -17.49 18.81 4.35
CA VAL A 384 -16.47 19.70 3.76
C VAL A 384 -16.10 20.87 4.69
N ASP A 385 -17.01 21.28 5.56
CA ASP A 385 -16.80 22.39 6.51
C ASP A 385 -15.76 22.08 7.61
N ASP A 386 -15.49 20.80 7.93
CA ASP A 386 -14.40 20.42 8.84
C ASP A 386 -13.01 20.67 8.23
N TYR A 387 -12.92 20.71 6.90
CA TYR A 387 -11.69 20.83 6.14
C TYR A 387 -11.56 22.21 5.48
N LEU A 388 -11.59 23.26 6.30
CA LEU A 388 -11.32 24.65 5.89
C LEU A 388 -9.84 24.84 5.44
N LEU A 389 -9.58 24.53 4.17
CA LEU A 389 -8.24 24.53 3.54
C LEU A 389 -7.61 25.93 3.43
N ASP A 390 -8.42 26.97 3.15
CA ASP A 390 -7.96 28.34 2.92
C ASP A 390 -8.02 29.22 4.20
N CYS A 391 -8.12 28.61 5.40
CA CYS A 391 -8.06 29.32 6.69
C CYS A 391 -6.62 29.71 7.10
N PRO A 392 -6.43 30.85 7.80
CA PRO A 392 -5.14 31.22 8.37
C PRO A 392 -4.71 30.23 9.47
N VAL A 393 -3.40 30.11 9.68
CA VAL A 393 -2.79 29.26 10.71
C VAL A 393 -3.13 29.81 12.11
N SER A 394 -3.73 28.99 12.97
CA SER A 394 -3.91 29.31 14.40
C SER A 394 -2.63 29.03 15.20
N GLU A 395 -2.46 29.67 16.36
CA GLU A 395 -1.41 29.27 17.32
C GLU A 395 -1.58 27.80 17.73
N ASP A 396 -2.83 27.32 17.85
CA ASP A 396 -3.17 25.92 18.15
C ASP A 396 -2.72 24.95 17.06
N ASP A 397 -2.75 25.34 15.78
CA ASP A 397 -2.23 24.51 14.68
C ASP A 397 -0.71 24.30 14.83
N THR A 398 0.00 25.26 15.44
CA THR A 398 1.44 25.20 15.74
C THR A 398 1.78 24.58 17.10
N SER A 399 0.78 24.13 17.87
CA SER A 399 0.98 23.37 19.11
C SER A 399 1.16 21.86 18.80
N MET A 400 1.86 21.14 19.68
CA MET A 400 2.10 19.69 19.57
C MET A 400 1.32 18.96 20.68
N PRO A 401 0.47 17.96 20.37
CA PRO A 401 -0.32 17.27 21.39
C PRO A 401 0.48 16.30 22.29
N ARG A 402 1.58 15.69 21.79
CA ARG A 402 2.46 14.81 22.59
C ARG A 402 3.79 15.50 22.93
N SER A 403 4.08 15.60 24.23
CA SER A 403 5.34 16.14 24.77
C SER A 403 6.51 15.16 24.60
N SER A 404 7.72 15.66 24.80
CA SER A 404 8.95 14.86 24.96
C SER A 404 8.87 13.89 26.16
N GLN A 405 8.14 14.26 27.22
CA GLN A 405 7.93 13.41 28.40
C GLN A 405 7.02 12.21 28.09
N SER A 406 5.90 12.44 27.40
CA SER A 406 4.99 11.37 26.97
C SER A 406 5.68 10.38 26.02
N ALA A 407 6.65 10.84 25.23
CA ALA A 407 7.45 9.96 24.38
C ALA A 407 8.45 9.10 25.18
N ALA A 408 9.01 9.64 26.26
CA ALA A 408 9.88 8.89 27.17
C ALA A 408 9.09 7.82 27.93
N GLU A 409 7.86 8.13 28.33
CA GLU A 409 6.91 7.19 28.95
C GLU A 409 6.59 6.03 27.98
N THR A 410 6.16 6.32 26.74
CA THR A 410 5.90 5.28 25.72
C THR A 410 7.13 4.44 25.34
N LEU A 411 8.33 5.02 25.30
CA LEU A 411 9.56 4.23 25.09
C LEU A 411 9.87 3.29 26.28
N GLN A 412 9.60 3.73 27.51
CA GLN A 412 9.79 2.87 28.68
C GLN A 412 8.75 1.75 28.71
N GLU A 413 7.48 2.06 28.42
CA GLU A 413 6.38 1.08 28.28
C GLU A 413 6.73 0.01 27.22
N ALA A 414 7.17 0.41 26.03
CA ALA A 414 7.56 -0.53 24.97
C ALA A 414 8.76 -1.42 25.34
N LYS A 415 9.75 -0.89 26.07
CA LYS A 415 10.88 -1.68 26.57
C LYS A 415 10.47 -2.67 27.66
N ASP A 416 9.61 -2.26 28.58
CA ASP A 416 9.17 -3.10 29.69
C ASP A 416 8.22 -4.20 29.20
N GLU A 417 7.32 -3.92 28.26
CA GLU A 417 6.49 -4.94 27.60
C GLU A 417 7.33 -5.95 26.81
N LEU A 418 8.32 -5.48 26.03
CA LEU A 418 9.22 -6.37 25.30
C LEU A 418 10.02 -7.27 26.26
N MET A 419 10.56 -6.73 27.36
CA MET A 419 11.26 -7.52 28.37
C MET A 419 10.36 -8.47 29.16
N ALA A 420 9.06 -8.17 29.30
CA ALA A 420 8.10 -9.06 29.96
C ALA A 420 7.80 -10.29 29.08
N ARG A 421 7.54 -10.10 27.78
CA ARG A 421 7.29 -11.21 26.82
C ARG A 421 8.46 -12.22 26.80
N LEU A 422 9.70 -11.74 26.92
CA LEU A 422 10.92 -12.56 27.00
C LEU A 422 11.04 -13.38 28.29
N GLN A 423 10.43 -12.91 29.38
CA GLN A 423 10.38 -13.64 30.66
C GLN A 423 9.26 -14.69 30.67
N GLU A 424 8.19 -14.47 29.90
CA GLU A 424 7.12 -15.45 29.71
C GLU A 424 7.53 -16.59 28.75
N SER A 425 8.25 -16.30 27.66
CA SER A 425 8.77 -17.34 26.75
C SER A 425 9.75 -18.28 27.44
N SER A 426 10.73 -17.72 28.17
CA SER A 426 11.76 -18.48 28.87
C SER A 426 11.23 -19.32 30.05
N HIS A 427 10.10 -18.94 30.67
CA HIS A 427 9.50 -19.73 31.75
C HIS A 427 8.75 -21.00 31.31
N LEU A 428 8.54 -21.21 30.00
CA LEU A 428 7.95 -22.43 29.45
C LEU A 428 9.00 -23.47 29.02
N GLY A 429 10.30 -23.12 29.05
CA GLY A 429 11.38 -23.93 28.47
C GLY A 429 12.19 -24.81 29.43
N ASP A 430 12.07 -24.64 30.75
CA ASP A 430 12.84 -25.39 31.76
C ASP A 430 11.94 -25.95 32.87
N GLY A 431 11.95 -27.28 33.05
CA GLY A 431 10.92 -27.97 33.84
C GLY A 431 11.15 -29.47 34.08
N ASP A 432 12.40 -29.95 34.04
CA ASP A 432 12.74 -31.36 34.30
C ASP A 432 13.53 -31.52 35.61
N ALA A 433 12.81 -31.67 36.73
CA ALA A 433 13.41 -31.84 38.06
C ALA A 433 12.52 -32.62 39.06
N ASP A 434 12.73 -33.95 39.08
CA ASP A 434 12.63 -34.91 40.19
C ASP A 434 11.43 -34.94 41.18
N TYR A 435 11.02 -36.17 41.50
CA TYR A 435 10.16 -36.49 42.63
C TYR A 435 10.98 -36.52 43.93
N ASP A 436 10.49 -35.91 45.03
CA ASP A 436 10.12 -36.72 46.21
C ASP A 436 9.17 -35.97 47.17
N THR A 437 8.54 -36.71 48.09
CA THR A 437 7.43 -36.25 48.95
C THR A 437 7.84 -36.13 50.42
N ALA A 438 7.74 -34.93 51.02
CA ALA A 438 7.92 -34.72 52.45
C ALA A 438 6.93 -33.68 53.04
N ASP A 439 6.07 -34.15 53.94
CA ASP A 439 4.93 -33.44 54.56
C ASP A 439 5.30 -32.56 55.79
N ALA A 440 4.35 -31.69 56.18
CA ALA A 440 4.17 -30.98 57.46
C ALA A 440 5.11 -29.81 57.83
N GLY A 441 4.54 -28.59 58.01
CA GLY A 441 5.30 -27.36 58.36
C GLY A 441 4.62 -26.26 59.20
N THR A 442 3.32 -25.97 58.99
CA THR A 442 2.44 -25.07 59.81
C THR A 442 2.71 -23.53 59.94
N VAL A 443 1.75 -22.75 59.41
CA VAL A 443 1.22 -21.42 59.85
C VAL A 443 2.02 -20.12 59.57
N GLY A 444 1.36 -19.16 58.89
CA GLY A 444 1.69 -17.72 58.96
C GLY A 444 1.27 -16.85 57.75
N ASP A 445 -0.03 -16.51 57.67
CA ASP A 445 -0.78 -15.46 56.92
C ASP A 445 0.01 -14.40 56.09
N ASP A 446 -0.48 -13.80 54.99
CA ASP A 446 -1.87 -13.40 54.64
C ASP A 446 -2.05 -13.14 53.10
N ASP A 447 -3.20 -12.57 52.70
CA ASP A 447 -3.55 -11.90 51.41
C ASP A 447 -3.87 -12.72 50.13
N SER A 448 -5.19 -12.90 49.96
CA SER A 448 -6.03 -13.10 48.75
C SER A 448 -5.48 -12.94 47.32
N HIS A 449 -5.93 -13.84 46.42
CA HIS A 449 -6.26 -13.55 45.02
C HIS A 449 -7.49 -14.37 44.54
N SER A 450 -8.22 -13.90 43.53
CA SER A 450 -9.48 -14.52 43.04
C SER A 450 -9.29 -15.40 41.81
N LEU A 451 -10.11 -16.46 41.67
CA LEU A 451 -10.19 -17.32 40.49
C LEU A 451 -11.63 -17.71 40.16
N GLU A 452 -12.05 -17.45 38.93
CA GLU A 452 -13.16 -18.09 38.21
C GLU A 452 -12.69 -18.31 36.76
N GLY A 453 -13.08 -19.36 36.03
CA GLY A 453 -13.98 -20.44 36.43
C GLY A 453 -14.52 -21.20 35.20
N HIS A 454 -13.66 -21.89 34.45
CA HIS A 454 -14.12 -22.74 33.34
C HIS A 454 -15.00 -23.90 33.83
N ALA A 455 -16.09 -24.17 33.10
CA ALA A 455 -16.92 -25.34 33.29
C ALA A 455 -17.35 -25.90 31.92
N ASP A 456 -16.98 -27.15 31.65
CA ASP A 456 -17.53 -27.99 30.58
C ASP A 456 -18.57 -28.96 31.17
N GLY A 457 -19.43 -29.54 30.34
CA GLY A 457 -20.55 -30.39 30.75
C GLY A 457 -20.89 -31.47 29.74
N SER A 458 -20.28 -32.64 29.90
CA SER A 458 -20.40 -33.80 29.02
C SER A 458 -21.76 -34.53 29.13
N ILE A 459 -22.07 -35.39 28.15
CA ILE A 459 -23.04 -36.49 28.30
C ILE A 459 -22.61 -37.74 27.54
N GLU A 460 -22.88 -38.91 28.13
CA GLU A 460 -22.61 -40.27 27.63
C GLU A 460 -23.61 -40.65 26.50
N GLY A 461 -23.43 -41.67 25.65
CA GLY A 461 -22.36 -42.68 25.46
C GLY A 461 -22.93 -43.90 24.70
N ASP A 462 -22.09 -44.77 24.12
CA ASP A 462 -22.39 -46.19 23.73
C ASP A 462 -21.12 -46.86 23.14
N GLU A 463 -21.02 -48.21 23.16
CA GLU A 463 -19.82 -49.03 22.82
C GLU A 463 -20.09 -50.10 21.71
N GLU A 464 -19.18 -51.10 21.54
CA GLU A 464 -19.14 -52.28 20.60
C GLU A 464 -18.48 -52.00 19.20
N ASP A 465 -17.40 -52.65 18.67
CA ASP A 465 -16.81 -54.04 18.63
C ASP A 465 -17.27 -54.86 17.38
N GLU A 466 -16.49 -55.59 16.55
CA GLU A 466 -15.08 -56.10 16.43
C GLU A 466 -14.19 -55.25 15.46
N GLY A 467 -12.90 -55.46 15.12
CA GLY A 467 -11.80 -56.37 15.56
C GLY A 467 -10.69 -56.67 14.48
N ASP A 468 -9.57 -57.30 14.90
CA ASP A 468 -8.54 -58.10 14.15
C ASP A 468 -7.20 -57.49 13.60
N ASP A 469 -6.11 -58.29 13.65
CA ASP A 469 -4.68 -57.91 13.48
C ASP A 469 -3.97 -58.49 12.22
N VAL A 470 -3.02 -57.75 11.58
CA VAL A 470 -1.95 -58.32 10.71
C VAL A 470 -0.65 -57.46 10.70
N ASP A 471 0.53 -58.10 10.75
CA ASP A 471 1.88 -57.49 10.74
C ASP A 471 2.36 -56.88 9.39
N GLY A 472 2.72 -55.58 9.42
CA GLY A 472 3.80 -54.84 8.69
C GLY A 472 4.28 -55.20 7.25
N PRO A 473 5.45 -54.67 6.81
CA PRO A 473 6.27 -53.57 7.35
C PRO A 473 6.55 -52.43 6.33
N ASP A 474 7.16 -51.34 6.84
CA ASP A 474 8.16 -50.47 6.15
C ASP A 474 7.90 -50.03 4.69
N ASP A 475 7.09 -48.99 4.52
CA ASP A 475 7.22 -48.01 3.43
C ASP A 475 6.59 -46.68 3.92
N GLY A 476 7.41 -45.74 4.36
CA GLY A 476 6.95 -44.42 4.82
C GLY A 476 6.75 -43.48 3.63
N PRO A 477 5.60 -42.80 3.48
CA PRO A 477 5.46 -41.78 2.46
C PRO A 477 6.40 -40.62 2.78
N GLU A 478 7.18 -40.18 1.79
CA GLU A 478 7.76 -38.84 1.79
C GLU A 478 6.58 -37.86 1.84
N VAL A 479 6.54 -37.01 2.88
CA VAL A 479 5.54 -35.94 2.99
C VAL A 479 6.13 -34.76 2.23
N ASP A 480 5.55 -34.43 1.08
CA ASP A 480 5.92 -33.22 0.35
C ASP A 480 5.45 -32.00 1.16
N ASP A 481 6.40 -31.23 1.70
CA ASP A 481 6.15 -29.97 2.42
C ASP A 481 5.76 -28.83 1.42
N GLU A 482 4.69 -29.03 0.63
CA GLU A 482 4.16 -28.04 -0.34
C GLU A 482 2.96 -27.21 0.20
N GLU A 483 2.57 -27.35 1.47
CA GLU A 483 1.47 -26.57 2.10
C GLU A 483 1.96 -25.34 2.91
N ASP A 484 2.52 -24.32 2.24
CA ASP A 484 2.76 -22.99 2.86
C ASP A 484 2.66 -21.78 1.90
N ASP A 485 2.66 -21.98 0.56
CA ASP A 485 2.76 -20.89 -0.43
C ASP A 485 1.42 -20.16 -0.74
N ASP A 486 0.28 -20.63 -0.20
CA ASP A 486 -1.08 -20.14 -0.54
C ASP A 486 -1.68 -19.13 0.48
N ASP A 487 -1.00 -18.87 1.61
CA ASP A 487 -1.54 -18.02 2.71
C ASP A 487 -1.74 -16.54 2.32
N TYR A 488 -1.17 -16.10 1.18
CA TYR A 488 -1.47 -14.79 0.59
C TYR A 488 -2.88 -14.70 -0.04
N ARG A 489 -3.70 -15.77 0.01
CA ARG A 489 -5.03 -15.85 -0.63
C ARG A 489 -6.23 -16.19 0.26
N GLY A 490 -6.10 -15.94 1.57
CA GLY A 490 -7.07 -15.06 2.22
C GLY A 490 -7.97 -15.67 3.30
N ARG A 491 -7.78 -15.14 4.52
CA ARG A 491 -8.71 -15.05 5.67
C ARG A 491 -8.11 -14.02 6.66
N PRO A 492 -8.84 -13.56 7.67
CA PRO A 492 -10.25 -13.19 7.69
C PRO A 492 -10.37 -11.68 7.98
N GLY A 493 -10.37 -10.85 6.94
CA GLY A 493 -10.33 -9.39 7.11
C GLY A 493 -10.37 -8.60 5.81
N ASP A 494 -11.15 -9.09 4.84
CA ASP A 494 -11.07 -8.70 3.41
C ASP A 494 -11.24 -7.21 3.15
N GLN A 495 -10.12 -6.49 3.12
CA GLN A 495 -10.03 -5.13 2.58
C GLN A 495 -10.55 -5.16 1.14
N GLN A 496 -11.58 -4.36 0.83
CA GLN A 496 -12.29 -4.45 -0.43
C GLN A 496 -11.36 -4.14 -1.62
N ARG A 497 -10.90 -5.19 -2.32
CA ARG A 497 -10.06 -5.05 -3.52
C ARG A 497 -10.89 -4.55 -4.69
N GLY A 498 -10.43 -3.48 -5.35
CA GLY A 498 -11.08 -2.89 -6.50
C GLY A 498 -10.53 -3.44 -7.82
N LEU A 499 -11.26 -3.20 -8.92
CA LEU A 499 -10.92 -3.61 -10.29
C LEU A 499 -9.47 -3.26 -10.73
N LEU A 500 -8.87 -2.23 -10.13
CA LEU A 500 -7.52 -1.76 -10.46
C LEU A 500 -6.47 -2.13 -9.39
N THR A 501 -6.88 -2.63 -8.22
CA THR A 501 -5.99 -2.83 -7.05
C THR A 501 -4.93 -3.89 -7.32
N ASP A 502 -5.25 -4.96 -8.06
CA ASP A 502 -4.29 -6.04 -8.35
C ASP A 502 -3.39 -5.75 -9.56
N ILE A 503 -3.57 -4.62 -10.26
CA ILE A 503 -2.80 -4.30 -11.48
C ILE A 503 -1.30 -4.06 -11.22
N PRO A 504 -0.89 -3.35 -10.13
CA PRO A 504 0.53 -3.22 -9.79
C PRO A 504 1.24 -4.54 -9.47
N LEU A 505 0.48 -5.58 -9.11
CA LEU A 505 1.02 -6.92 -8.79
C LEU A 505 1.28 -7.76 -10.05
N VAL A 506 0.78 -7.36 -11.23
CA VAL A 506 0.85 -8.16 -12.47
C VAL A 506 1.56 -7.48 -13.64
N LEU A 507 1.85 -6.17 -13.58
CA LEU A 507 2.54 -5.41 -14.63
C LEU A 507 3.92 -4.94 -14.18
N GLY A 508 4.92 -5.02 -15.06
CA GLY A 508 6.26 -4.49 -14.78
C GLY A 508 6.36 -2.96 -14.89
N PRO A 509 7.49 -2.33 -14.48
CA PRO A 509 7.64 -0.87 -14.48
C PRO A 509 7.40 -0.20 -15.84
N ALA A 510 7.84 -0.84 -16.93
CA ALA A 510 7.61 -0.36 -18.31
C ALA A 510 6.18 -0.63 -18.85
N GLU A 511 5.34 -1.35 -18.11
CA GLU A 511 3.98 -1.73 -18.51
C GLU A 511 2.89 -0.97 -17.72
N ILE A 512 3.16 -0.66 -16.45
CA ILE A 512 2.19 -0.09 -15.51
C ILE A 512 1.80 1.36 -15.82
N GLU A 513 2.62 2.13 -16.56
CA GLU A 513 2.52 3.60 -16.75
C GLU A 513 1.09 4.14 -16.91
N ALA A 514 0.24 3.45 -17.68
CA ALA A 514 -1.13 3.88 -17.95
C ALA A 514 -2.01 4.01 -16.69
N LEU A 515 -1.71 3.28 -15.61
CA LEU A 515 -2.47 3.28 -14.36
C LEU A 515 -2.26 4.56 -13.53
N PRO A 516 -1.03 4.95 -13.11
CA PRO A 516 -0.83 6.25 -12.48
C PRO A 516 -1.22 7.40 -13.41
N MET A 517 -1.06 7.29 -14.74
CA MET A 517 -1.57 8.30 -15.68
C MET A 517 -3.10 8.48 -15.60
N ILE A 518 -3.89 7.40 -15.40
CA ILE A 518 -5.35 7.52 -15.15
C ILE A 518 -5.59 8.30 -13.86
N VAL A 519 -4.96 7.89 -12.74
CA VAL A 519 -5.14 8.53 -11.43
C VAL A 519 -4.75 10.00 -11.48
N GLN A 520 -3.58 10.31 -12.04
CA GLN A 520 -3.06 11.67 -12.26
C GLN A 520 -4.04 12.52 -13.10
N ALA A 521 -4.53 12.01 -14.23
CA ALA A 521 -5.51 12.71 -15.06
C ALA A 521 -6.83 12.99 -14.31
N GLY A 522 -7.18 12.12 -13.35
CA GLY A 522 -8.38 12.19 -12.54
C GLY A 522 -8.30 13.01 -11.27
N ILE A 523 -7.12 13.22 -10.66
CA ILE A 523 -6.99 14.04 -9.44
C ILE A 523 -6.00 15.22 -9.51
N VAL A 524 -5.19 15.36 -10.57
CA VAL A 524 -4.25 16.49 -10.70
C VAL A 524 -4.85 17.59 -11.60
N ASP A 525 -4.95 18.81 -11.06
CA ASP A 525 -5.39 19.98 -11.81
C ASP A 525 -4.40 20.35 -12.93
N SER A 526 -4.93 20.89 -14.03
CA SER A 526 -4.15 21.38 -15.20
C SER A 526 -3.33 20.36 -16.01
N PHE A 527 -3.49 19.04 -15.83
CA PHE A 527 -2.79 18.05 -16.67
C PHE A 527 -3.00 18.33 -18.17
N GLY A 528 -1.90 18.47 -18.91
CA GLY A 528 -1.86 18.76 -20.35
C GLY A 528 -2.27 20.18 -20.79
N LEU A 529 -2.62 21.10 -19.87
CA LEU A 529 -3.03 22.46 -20.20
C LEU A 529 -1.96 23.51 -19.86
N LYS A 530 -1.34 24.09 -20.90
CA LYS A 530 -0.43 25.24 -20.74
C LYS A 530 -1.21 26.55 -20.52
N GLY A 531 -1.73 26.72 -19.30
CA GLY A 531 -2.13 28.02 -18.75
C GLY A 531 -3.60 28.13 -18.33
N GLY A 532 -3.81 28.68 -17.13
CA GLY A 532 -5.11 29.13 -16.63
C GLY A 532 -5.85 28.12 -15.76
N GLU A 533 -5.71 28.26 -14.44
CA GLU A 533 -6.65 27.64 -13.49
C GLU A 533 -8.09 28.11 -13.80
N ARG A 534 -9.03 27.18 -13.76
CA ARG A 534 -10.47 27.49 -13.78
C ARG A 534 -11.03 27.15 -12.41
N ASN A 535 -11.56 28.11 -11.66
CA ASN A 535 -12.03 27.89 -10.28
C ASN A 535 -13.05 26.74 -10.14
N GLY A 536 -13.85 26.45 -11.17
CA GLY A 536 -14.76 25.29 -11.18
C GLY A 536 -14.07 23.92 -11.28
N SER A 537 -12.81 23.85 -11.71
CA SER A 537 -11.99 22.64 -11.74
C SER A 537 -11.63 22.19 -10.33
N ARG A 538 -11.13 23.11 -9.49
CA ARG A 538 -10.63 22.85 -8.12
C ARG A 538 -11.66 22.13 -7.24
N ASN A 539 -12.94 22.51 -7.31
CA ASN A 539 -14.01 21.83 -6.57
C ASN A 539 -14.25 20.39 -7.09
N MET A 540 -14.39 20.22 -8.41
CA MET A 540 -14.54 18.89 -9.01
C MET A 540 -13.28 18.01 -8.80
N GLN A 541 -12.09 18.60 -8.69
CA GLN A 541 -10.82 17.94 -8.38
C GLN A 541 -10.80 17.45 -6.93
N ALA A 542 -11.06 18.34 -5.97
CA ALA A 542 -11.16 18.01 -4.55
C ALA A 542 -12.13 16.85 -4.31
N LEU A 543 -13.31 16.93 -4.92
CA LEU A 543 -14.33 15.88 -4.88
C LEU A 543 -13.81 14.52 -5.37
N ARG A 544 -12.98 14.48 -6.42
CA ARG A 544 -12.36 13.23 -6.91
C ARG A 544 -11.26 12.71 -5.99
N CYS A 545 -10.51 13.57 -5.31
CA CYS A 545 -9.59 13.17 -4.25
C CYS A 545 -10.36 12.54 -3.07
N HIS A 546 -11.44 13.16 -2.63
CA HIS A 546 -12.29 12.64 -1.55
C HIS A 546 -12.96 11.30 -1.93
N ILE A 547 -13.50 11.16 -3.15
CA ILE A 547 -14.06 9.89 -3.64
C ILE A 547 -13.00 8.78 -3.68
N LEU A 548 -11.76 9.08 -4.07
CA LEU A 548 -10.66 8.11 -4.12
C LEU A 548 -10.27 7.61 -2.71
N LEU A 549 -10.20 8.50 -1.72
CA LEU A 549 -9.68 8.17 -0.38
C LEU A 549 -10.75 7.79 0.66
N ALA A 550 -12.01 8.22 0.49
CA ALA A 550 -13.10 7.73 1.33
C ALA A 550 -13.37 6.22 1.16
N GLN A 551 -12.86 5.62 0.09
CA GLN A 551 -13.24 4.31 -0.41
C GLN A 551 -12.04 3.35 -0.36
N GLU A 552 -12.23 2.20 0.28
CA GLU A 552 -11.15 1.24 0.54
C GLU A 552 -10.48 0.74 -0.74
N THR A 553 -11.26 0.46 -1.79
CA THR A 553 -10.78 0.12 -3.14
C THR A 553 -9.79 1.15 -3.70
N GLY A 554 -10.01 2.43 -3.41
CA GLY A 554 -9.19 3.55 -3.89
C GLY A 554 -7.97 3.83 -3.01
N ARG A 555 -8.10 3.64 -1.69
CA ARG A 555 -6.95 3.65 -0.77
C ARG A 555 -5.99 2.51 -1.07
N ASN A 556 -6.51 1.29 -1.23
CA ASN A 556 -5.71 0.11 -1.57
C ASN A 556 -5.00 0.29 -2.92
N LEU A 557 -5.69 0.78 -3.96
CA LEU A 557 -5.04 1.12 -5.24
C LEU A 557 -3.87 2.10 -5.04
N LEU A 558 -4.05 3.14 -4.24
CA LEU A 558 -2.98 4.13 -4.02
C LEU A 558 -1.85 3.58 -3.15
N ARG A 559 -2.13 2.68 -2.19
CA ARG A 559 -1.15 1.92 -1.42
C ARG A 559 -0.29 1.03 -2.33
N GLU A 560 -0.90 0.21 -3.18
CA GLU A 560 -0.15 -0.67 -4.10
C GLU A 560 0.69 0.14 -5.11
N LEU A 561 0.18 1.29 -5.60
CA LEU A 561 0.96 2.21 -6.44
C LEU A 561 2.17 2.84 -5.74
N LEU A 562 2.16 2.94 -4.40
CA LEU A 562 3.29 3.41 -3.58
C LEU A 562 4.25 2.26 -3.23
N ILE A 563 3.74 1.08 -2.87
CA ILE A 563 4.54 -0.15 -2.68
C ILE A 563 5.36 -0.45 -3.94
N PHE A 564 4.79 -0.21 -5.13
CA PHE A 564 5.49 -0.35 -6.41
C PHE A 564 6.77 0.52 -6.53
N ILE A 565 6.85 1.67 -5.86
CA ILE A 565 8.09 2.48 -5.83
C ILE A 565 9.15 1.81 -4.96
N ALA A 566 8.76 1.28 -3.80
CA ALA A 566 9.67 0.61 -2.87
C ALA A 566 10.20 -0.72 -3.44
N ALA A 567 9.30 -1.56 -3.97
CA ALA A 567 9.63 -2.90 -4.47
C ALA A 567 10.59 -2.91 -5.68
N TRP A 568 10.70 -1.79 -6.40
CA TRP A 568 11.60 -1.63 -7.55
C TRP A 568 12.69 -0.56 -7.33
N ASP A 569 12.80 0.01 -6.12
CA ASP A 569 13.57 1.23 -5.78
C ASP A 569 13.62 2.27 -6.91
N LEU A 570 12.42 2.73 -7.34
CA LEU A 570 12.33 3.63 -8.48
C LEU A 570 12.99 4.99 -8.16
N PRO A 571 13.95 5.46 -8.99
CA PRO A 571 14.70 6.68 -8.72
C PRO A 571 13.87 7.93 -8.96
N ASP A 572 14.22 9.02 -8.26
CA ASP A 572 13.50 10.29 -8.29
C ASP A 572 13.36 10.92 -9.69
N ASP A 573 14.22 10.53 -10.65
CA ASP A 573 14.18 11.02 -12.01
C ASP A 573 13.27 10.21 -12.97
N GLU A 574 12.71 9.08 -12.53
CA GLU A 574 11.78 8.31 -13.36
C GLU A 574 10.42 9.00 -13.56
N LEU A 575 9.76 8.66 -14.68
CA LEU A 575 8.43 9.18 -14.99
C LEU A 575 7.38 8.71 -13.97
N TYR A 576 7.47 7.46 -13.50
CA TYR A 576 6.53 6.90 -12.52
C TYR A 576 6.59 7.69 -11.20
N PHE A 577 7.78 7.88 -10.62
CA PHE A 577 7.97 8.66 -9.40
C PHE A 577 7.45 10.10 -9.58
N LYS A 578 7.77 10.76 -10.70
CA LYS A 578 7.30 12.12 -11.03
C LYS A 578 5.78 12.24 -11.20
N MET A 579 5.08 11.17 -11.59
CA MET A 579 3.61 11.12 -11.60
C MET A 579 3.07 10.96 -10.17
N MET A 580 3.66 10.06 -9.38
CA MET A 580 3.25 9.82 -7.99
C MET A 580 3.47 11.04 -7.08
N VAL A 581 4.56 11.80 -7.27
CA VAL A 581 4.76 13.10 -6.62
C VAL A 581 3.59 14.05 -6.89
N GLN A 582 3.07 14.13 -8.12
CA GLN A 582 1.94 15.02 -8.46
C GLN A 582 0.60 14.50 -7.92
N ILE A 583 0.38 13.19 -7.94
CA ILE A 583 -0.78 12.52 -7.33
C ILE A 583 -0.83 12.83 -5.82
N MET A 584 0.29 12.63 -5.12
CA MET A 584 0.39 12.87 -3.68
C MET A 584 0.39 14.36 -3.33
N GLU A 585 0.91 15.26 -4.18
CA GLU A 585 0.74 16.70 -3.98
C GLU A 585 -0.74 17.13 -4.13
N ALA A 586 -1.51 16.49 -5.02
CA ALA A 586 -2.95 16.73 -5.14
C ALA A 586 -3.76 16.19 -3.94
N VAL A 587 -3.31 15.11 -3.30
CA VAL A 587 -3.84 14.62 -2.01
C VAL A 587 -3.50 15.60 -0.87
N LEU A 588 -2.23 16.04 -0.81
CA LEU A 588 -1.75 17.00 0.18
C LEU A 588 -2.50 18.33 0.11
N ARG A 589 -2.65 18.92 -1.07
CA ARG A 589 -3.38 20.20 -1.28
C ARG A 589 -4.86 20.15 -0.88
N ASN A 590 -5.45 18.95 -0.73
CA ASN A 590 -6.82 18.75 -0.28
C ASN A 590 -6.92 18.32 1.20
N GLY A 591 -5.81 18.37 1.97
CA GLY A 591 -5.81 18.06 3.40
C GLY A 591 -5.95 16.57 3.76
N LEU A 592 -5.88 15.68 2.76
CA LEU A 592 -6.13 14.25 2.93
C LEU A 592 -4.87 13.42 3.28
N MET A 593 -3.70 14.04 3.34
CA MET A 593 -2.42 13.34 3.53
C MET A 593 -2.33 12.59 4.87
N SER A 594 -2.78 13.20 5.97
CA SER A 594 -2.75 12.56 7.29
C SER A 594 -3.64 11.31 7.37
N ALA A 595 -4.85 11.37 6.79
CA ALA A 595 -5.75 10.23 6.73
C ALA A 595 -5.15 9.11 5.84
N ALA A 596 -4.71 9.47 4.62
CA ALA A 596 -4.07 8.52 3.70
C ALA A 596 -2.84 7.83 4.33
N TYR A 597 -1.98 8.57 5.03
CA TYR A 597 -0.82 8.02 5.72
C TYR A 597 -1.21 7.04 6.85
N SER A 598 -2.33 7.29 7.54
CA SER A 598 -2.89 6.35 8.51
C SER A 598 -3.37 5.07 7.81
N ASP A 599 -4.17 5.22 6.76
CA ASP A 599 -4.82 4.11 6.04
C ASP A 599 -3.85 3.26 5.19
N PHE A 600 -2.62 3.73 4.96
CA PHE A 600 -1.55 2.97 4.28
C PHE A 600 -0.66 2.17 5.23
N GLY A 601 -0.81 2.33 6.54
CA GLY A 601 -0.13 1.48 7.53
C GLY A 601 -0.73 0.08 7.58
N GLN A 602 0.02 -0.88 8.13
CA GLN A 602 -0.50 -2.20 8.48
C GLN A 602 -0.31 -2.43 9.98
N PRO A 603 -1.23 -3.09 10.70
CA PRO A 603 -1.10 -3.29 12.15
C PRO A 603 0.13 -4.12 12.59
N LYS A 604 0.78 -4.83 11.67
CA LYS A 604 2.04 -5.57 11.91
C LYS A 604 3.30 -4.74 11.62
N ASP A 605 3.19 -3.67 10.81
CA ASP A 605 4.32 -2.88 10.36
C ASP A 605 4.56 -1.70 11.32
N ILE A 606 5.76 -1.55 11.89
CA ILE A 606 6.17 -0.29 12.55
C ILE A 606 6.07 0.87 11.55
N ILE A 607 6.48 0.61 10.30
CA ILE A 607 6.25 1.48 9.15
C ILE A 607 6.11 0.65 7.87
N SER A 608 5.01 0.83 7.14
CA SER A 608 4.79 0.11 5.89
C SER A 608 5.64 0.67 4.74
N PRO A 609 5.99 -0.12 3.71
CA PRO A 609 6.69 0.38 2.53
C PRO A 609 5.95 1.53 1.84
N ALA A 610 4.61 1.51 1.85
CA ALA A 610 3.79 2.61 1.35
C ALA A 610 4.00 3.90 2.16
N GLN A 611 4.01 3.81 3.50
CA GLN A 611 4.26 4.96 4.38
C GLN A 611 5.67 5.54 4.19
N ALA A 612 6.69 4.70 4.09
CA ALA A 612 8.07 5.15 3.81
C ALA A 612 8.15 5.92 2.48
N VAL A 613 7.50 5.44 1.42
CA VAL A 613 7.41 6.15 0.13
C VAL A 613 6.60 7.45 0.22
N VAL A 614 5.56 7.54 1.05
CA VAL A 614 4.90 8.82 1.33
C VAL A 614 5.86 9.83 1.96
N ILE A 615 6.73 9.40 2.88
CA ILE A 615 7.77 10.28 3.42
C ILE A 615 8.78 10.70 2.33
N LYS A 616 9.31 9.77 1.52
CA LYS A 616 10.20 10.07 0.36
C LYS A 616 9.59 11.14 -0.57
N ILE A 617 8.30 10.98 -0.89
CA ILE A 617 7.55 11.93 -1.73
C ILE A 617 7.30 13.27 -1.03
N LEU A 618 6.99 13.29 0.27
CA LEU A 618 6.87 14.53 1.05
C LEU A 618 8.21 15.27 1.12
N THR A 619 9.33 14.58 1.28
CA THR A 619 10.69 15.15 1.19
C THR A 619 10.91 15.85 -0.13
N HIS A 620 10.60 15.20 -1.26
CA HIS A 620 10.70 15.83 -2.58
C HIS A 620 9.76 17.04 -2.74
N ILE A 621 8.50 16.96 -2.29
CA ILE A 621 7.53 18.08 -2.35
C ILE A 621 7.99 19.27 -1.52
N PHE A 622 8.43 19.05 -0.27
CA PHE A 622 8.80 20.13 0.65
C PHE A 622 10.14 20.76 0.25
N ARG A 623 11.10 19.95 -0.24
CA ARG A 623 12.33 20.43 -0.89
C ARG A 623 12.01 21.35 -2.06
N ALA A 624 11.04 21.01 -2.90
CA ALA A 624 10.61 21.85 -4.02
C ALA A 624 9.83 23.13 -3.61
N LYS A 625 9.09 23.11 -2.48
CA LYS A 625 8.29 24.24 -1.96
C LYS A 625 9.08 25.26 -1.13
N TYR A 626 10.01 24.78 -0.31
CA TYR A 626 10.54 25.51 0.86
C TYR A 626 12.07 25.66 0.89
N SER A 627 12.85 24.80 0.21
CA SER A 627 14.30 24.92 0.15
C SER A 627 14.76 26.16 -0.63
N PRO A 628 15.86 26.82 -0.24
CA PRO A 628 16.40 27.95 -0.99
C PRO A 628 17.02 27.50 -2.32
N ALA A 629 16.84 28.32 -3.37
CA ALA A 629 17.27 28.02 -4.75
C ALA A 629 18.80 27.82 -4.94
N SER A 630 19.60 28.06 -3.92
CA SER A 630 21.04 27.74 -3.87
C SER A 630 21.32 26.24 -3.65
N VAL A 631 20.39 25.49 -3.06
CA VAL A 631 20.51 24.05 -2.80
C VAL A 631 20.00 23.24 -3.99
N THR A 632 18.92 23.70 -4.64
CA THR A 632 18.21 22.97 -5.71
C THR A 632 18.92 22.96 -7.08
N GLY A 633 20.24 23.15 -7.13
CA GLY A 633 21.10 22.98 -8.32
C GLY A 633 20.81 23.85 -9.56
N SER A 634 19.80 24.71 -9.54
CA SER A 634 19.17 25.30 -10.73
C SER A 634 19.98 26.43 -11.38
N SER A 635 21.11 26.08 -11.98
CA SER A 635 22.04 26.99 -12.68
C SER A 635 21.52 27.43 -14.06
N GLN A 636 20.33 28.03 -14.13
CA GLN A 636 19.82 28.65 -15.36
C GLN A 636 18.79 29.78 -15.10
N ASN A 637 19.22 31.02 -15.39
CA ASN A 637 18.44 32.23 -15.69
C ASN A 637 16.95 32.27 -15.26
N SER A 638 16.69 32.25 -13.95
CA SER A 638 15.39 32.64 -13.41
C SER A 638 15.55 33.49 -12.13
N THR A 639 14.55 34.31 -11.83
CA THR A 639 14.55 35.21 -10.66
C THR A 639 14.67 34.42 -9.36
N PRO A 640 15.36 34.95 -8.33
CA PRO A 640 15.52 34.26 -7.05
C PRO A 640 14.14 33.94 -6.45
N ARG A 641 13.80 32.65 -6.39
CA ARG A 641 12.55 32.19 -5.77
C ARG A 641 12.65 32.44 -4.27
N THR A 642 11.77 33.29 -3.75
CA THR A 642 11.52 33.38 -2.32
C THR A 642 10.83 32.09 -1.88
N PRO A 643 11.19 31.48 -0.73
CA PRO A 643 10.46 30.32 -0.21
C PRO A 643 8.98 30.63 -0.04
N SER A 644 8.14 29.62 -0.23
CA SER A 644 6.70 29.75 -0.01
C SER A 644 6.42 30.00 1.49
N PRO A 645 5.41 30.79 1.87
CA PRO A 645 4.95 30.84 3.26
C PRO A 645 4.37 29.47 3.68
N LEU A 646 4.44 29.14 4.97
CA LEU A 646 3.87 27.90 5.48
C LEU A 646 2.35 27.87 5.28
N SER A 647 1.83 26.78 4.68
CA SER A 647 0.38 26.59 4.57
C SER A 647 -0.15 25.85 5.80
N ARG A 648 -1.39 26.13 6.21
CA ARG A 648 -2.06 25.43 7.33
C ARG A 648 -2.10 23.92 7.10
N VAL A 649 -2.33 23.50 5.87
CA VAL A 649 -2.41 22.08 5.47
C VAL A 649 -1.06 21.39 5.56
N ASP A 650 0.02 22.05 5.15
CA ASP A 650 1.37 21.52 5.31
C ASP A 650 1.74 21.42 6.81
N ILE A 651 1.42 22.42 7.64
CA ILE A 651 1.66 22.39 9.10
C ILE A 651 0.93 21.22 9.77
N LEU A 652 -0.37 21.05 9.49
CA LEU A 652 -1.16 19.96 10.06
C LEU A 652 -0.64 18.59 9.60
N THR A 653 -0.19 18.47 8.35
CA THR A 653 0.43 17.24 7.83
C THR A 653 1.73 16.93 8.56
N VAL A 654 2.67 17.87 8.64
CA VAL A 654 3.96 17.64 9.34
C VAL A 654 3.75 17.39 10.83
N ARG A 655 2.80 18.07 11.48
CA ARG A 655 2.43 17.80 12.88
C ARG A 655 1.94 16.36 13.07
N TYR A 656 1.10 15.86 12.18
CA TYR A 656 0.61 14.48 12.22
C TYR A 656 1.75 13.47 12.03
N ILE A 657 2.53 13.64 10.97
CA ILE A 657 3.71 12.80 10.65
C ILE A 657 4.71 12.79 11.83
N PHE A 658 4.96 13.93 12.46
CA PHE A 658 5.80 14.04 13.66
C PHE A 658 5.17 13.37 14.90
N THR A 659 3.84 13.41 15.05
CA THR A 659 3.13 12.72 16.14
C THR A 659 3.28 11.20 16.02
N ILE A 660 3.25 10.64 14.80
CA ILE A 660 3.54 9.22 14.55
C ILE A 660 5.02 8.90 14.77
N PHE A 661 5.93 9.75 14.28
CA PHE A 661 7.38 9.59 14.50
C PHE A 661 7.74 9.45 15.98
N ARG A 662 7.30 10.41 16.79
CA ARG A 662 7.49 10.44 18.24
C ARG A 662 6.71 9.36 18.98
N GLY A 663 5.48 9.08 18.54
CA GLY A 663 4.51 8.28 19.28
C GLY A 663 4.44 6.80 18.92
N ASN A 664 5.18 6.36 17.91
CA ASN A 664 5.26 4.97 17.44
C ASN A 664 6.68 4.65 16.94
N ILE A 665 7.13 5.32 15.87
CA ILE A 665 8.36 4.93 15.14
C ILE A 665 9.60 4.92 16.03
N ILE A 666 9.86 6.01 16.76
CA ILE A 666 11.04 6.14 17.63
C ILE A 666 10.97 5.19 18.83
N PRO A 667 9.86 5.08 19.60
CA PRO A 667 9.69 4.07 20.64
C PRO A 667 10.03 2.64 20.17
N GLU A 668 9.37 2.16 19.13
CA GLU A 668 9.54 0.79 18.61
C GLU A 668 10.96 0.54 18.09
N THR A 669 11.49 1.47 17.27
CA THR A 669 12.87 1.38 16.76
C THR A 669 13.89 1.32 17.89
N CYS A 670 13.69 2.11 18.95
CA CYS A 670 14.59 2.12 20.11
C CYS A 670 14.41 0.89 21.02
N ALA A 671 13.23 0.27 21.06
CA ALA A 671 13.00 -1.00 21.75
C ALA A 671 13.73 -2.17 21.04
N LEU A 672 13.67 -2.23 19.70
CA LEU A 672 14.43 -3.20 18.90
C LEU A 672 15.95 -3.03 19.08
N ILE A 673 16.46 -1.79 18.98
CA ILE A 673 17.88 -1.48 19.21
C ILE A 673 18.29 -1.85 20.64
N TYR A 674 17.44 -1.61 21.64
CA TYR A 674 17.67 -2.01 23.02
C TYR A 674 17.74 -3.55 23.17
N LEU A 675 16.85 -4.30 22.52
CA LEU A 675 16.88 -5.76 22.52
C LEU A 675 18.17 -6.31 21.90
N GLN A 676 18.65 -5.78 20.77
CA GLN A 676 19.96 -6.17 20.23
C GLN A 676 21.11 -5.93 21.24
N GLY A 677 21.02 -4.87 22.06
CA GLY A 677 21.98 -4.62 23.14
C GLY A 677 21.87 -5.59 24.32
N GLN A 678 20.68 -6.12 24.59
CA GLN A 678 20.41 -7.10 25.64
C GLN A 678 20.81 -8.52 25.21
N ILE A 679 20.57 -8.90 23.95
CA ILE A 679 21.06 -10.14 23.34
C ILE A 679 22.60 -10.17 23.40
N ARG A 680 23.26 -9.08 22.96
CA ARG A 680 24.73 -8.88 23.07
C ARG A 680 25.27 -8.79 24.50
N ALA A 681 24.40 -8.81 25.52
CA ALA A 681 24.77 -8.83 26.94
C ALA A 681 24.40 -10.15 27.62
N ASP A 682 24.08 -11.19 26.85
CA ASP A 682 23.66 -12.53 27.30
C ASP A 682 22.39 -12.49 28.19
N ARG A 683 21.41 -11.62 27.86
CA ARG A 683 20.14 -11.41 28.62
C ARG A 683 18.86 -11.80 27.88
N ALA A 684 18.97 -12.16 26.61
CA ALA A 684 17.90 -12.61 25.73
C ALA A 684 18.55 -13.42 24.59
N LEU A 685 17.82 -14.31 23.91
CA LEU A 685 18.36 -15.10 22.80
C LEU A 685 18.16 -14.38 21.46
N PRO A 686 19.01 -14.61 20.44
CA PRO A 686 18.74 -14.16 19.08
C PRO A 686 17.42 -14.68 18.52
N GLU A 687 17.03 -15.90 18.93
CA GLU A 687 15.80 -16.58 18.54
C GLU A 687 14.53 -15.89 19.07
N ASP A 688 14.64 -15.10 20.15
CA ASP A 688 13.52 -14.30 20.68
C ASP A 688 13.29 -12.99 19.88
N PHE A 689 14.11 -12.68 18.86
CA PHE A 689 14.05 -11.39 18.17
C PHE A 689 12.79 -11.29 17.27
N PRO A 690 11.91 -10.29 17.46
CA PRO A 690 10.52 -10.35 16.96
C PRO A 690 10.34 -10.03 15.47
N LEU A 691 11.41 -9.77 14.71
CA LEU A 691 11.37 -9.39 13.30
C LEU A 691 12.40 -10.17 12.47
N ASN A 692 12.02 -10.54 11.26
CA ASN A 692 12.96 -11.04 10.25
C ASN A 692 13.79 -9.88 9.65
N LEU A 693 14.81 -10.24 8.88
CA LEU A 693 15.74 -9.28 8.27
C LEU A 693 15.07 -8.29 7.30
N TRP A 694 14.09 -8.73 6.50
CA TRP A 694 13.38 -7.85 5.55
C TRP A 694 12.57 -6.79 6.27
N ASP A 695 11.96 -7.11 7.41
CA ASP A 695 11.21 -6.15 8.21
C ASP A 695 12.16 -5.20 8.96
N MET A 696 13.35 -5.66 9.39
CA MET A 696 14.42 -4.79 9.89
C MET A 696 14.92 -3.79 8.81
N GLU A 697 15.08 -4.23 7.57
CA GLU A 697 15.40 -3.34 6.44
C GLU A 697 14.30 -2.29 6.20
N ARG A 698 13.01 -2.68 6.26
CA ARG A 698 11.88 -1.75 6.15
C ARG A 698 11.86 -0.71 7.27
N VAL A 699 12.13 -1.11 8.51
CA VAL A 699 12.23 -0.19 9.66
C VAL A 699 13.39 0.79 9.46
N TYR A 700 14.57 0.28 9.09
CA TYR A 700 15.75 1.10 8.80
C TYR A 700 15.48 2.13 7.70
N GLU A 701 14.97 1.71 6.54
CA GLU A 701 14.65 2.62 5.43
C GLU A 701 13.57 3.63 5.84
N GLY A 702 12.52 3.19 6.52
CA GLY A 702 11.47 4.08 7.01
C GLY A 702 11.99 5.19 7.92
N VAL A 703 12.84 4.83 8.89
CA VAL A 703 13.50 5.80 9.79
C VAL A 703 14.46 6.72 9.01
N TYR A 704 15.19 6.18 8.01
CA TYR A 704 16.04 6.97 7.12
C TYR A 704 15.25 8.04 6.36
N GLN A 705 14.13 7.67 5.74
CA GLN A 705 13.24 8.61 5.02
C GLN A 705 12.72 9.72 5.96
N PHE A 706 12.33 9.37 7.19
CA PHE A 706 11.93 10.35 8.21
C PHE A 706 13.05 11.35 8.53
N LEU A 707 14.28 10.89 8.69
CA LEU A 707 15.42 11.76 8.99
C LEU A 707 15.82 12.64 7.80
N GLU A 708 15.72 12.15 6.55
CA GLU A 708 15.90 12.99 5.36
C GLU A 708 14.80 14.06 5.26
N PHE A 709 13.56 13.71 5.58
CA PHE A 709 12.44 14.67 5.63
C PHE A 709 12.72 15.79 6.63
N PHE A 710 13.12 15.44 7.86
CA PHE A 710 13.49 16.44 8.86
C PHE A 710 14.72 17.25 8.44
N ALA A 711 15.72 16.66 7.79
CA ALA A 711 16.87 17.40 7.24
C ALA A 711 16.42 18.51 6.28
N VAL A 712 15.54 18.20 5.32
CA VAL A 712 14.95 19.19 4.40
C VAL A 712 14.18 20.29 5.14
N LEU A 713 13.39 19.93 6.15
CA LEU A 713 12.66 20.91 6.95
C LEU A 713 13.60 21.87 7.70
N THR A 714 14.82 21.45 8.09
CA THR A 714 15.80 22.37 8.71
C THR A 714 16.40 23.42 7.78
N GLU A 715 16.29 23.27 6.46
CA GLU A 715 16.77 24.27 5.48
C GLU A 715 15.93 25.56 5.48
N ASN A 716 14.71 25.50 6.00
CA ASN A 716 13.78 26.61 6.08
C ASN A 716 13.63 27.07 7.55
N ASN A 717 13.78 28.38 7.81
CA ASN A 717 13.78 28.90 9.17
C ASN A 717 12.44 28.74 9.89
N ASP A 718 11.31 28.85 9.18
CA ASP A 718 9.98 28.77 9.80
C ASP A 718 9.68 27.31 10.23
N TRP A 719 10.02 26.35 9.37
CA TRP A 719 9.99 24.92 9.71
C TRP A 719 10.96 24.56 10.84
N LYS A 720 12.21 25.04 10.78
CA LYS A 720 13.20 24.87 11.85
C LYS A 720 12.66 25.37 13.19
N ASN A 721 12.06 26.56 13.23
CA ASN A 721 11.48 27.13 14.45
C ASN A 721 10.34 26.25 15.02
N LEU A 722 9.48 25.68 14.17
CA LEU A 722 8.45 24.73 14.60
C LEU A 722 9.07 23.43 15.17
N LEU A 723 10.06 22.85 14.50
CA LEU A 723 10.73 21.63 14.97
C LEU A 723 11.44 21.83 16.33
N VAL A 724 12.04 23.00 16.56
CA VAL A 724 12.63 23.36 17.87
C VAL A 724 11.54 23.55 18.94
N LYS A 725 10.43 24.23 18.62
CA LYS A 725 9.26 24.38 19.52
C LYS A 725 8.63 23.03 19.88
N TRP A 726 8.71 22.04 19.00
CA TRP A 726 8.20 20.68 19.22
C TRP A 726 9.22 19.74 19.88
N GLU A 727 10.42 20.24 20.21
CA GLU A 727 11.52 19.51 20.84
C GLU A 727 11.98 18.24 20.07
N ILE A 728 12.07 18.26 18.73
CA ILE A 728 12.59 17.11 17.93
C ILE A 728 13.96 16.61 18.42
N VAL A 729 14.71 17.49 19.08
CA VAL A 729 16.00 17.21 19.70
C VAL A 729 15.93 16.05 20.70
N TYR A 730 14.81 15.90 21.43
CA TYR A 730 14.62 14.79 22.36
C TYR A 730 14.67 13.44 21.63
N ASP A 731 13.91 13.30 20.55
CA ASP A 731 13.74 12.05 19.80
C ASP A 731 15.05 11.66 19.11
N LEU A 732 15.74 12.65 18.50
CA LEU A 732 17.03 12.48 17.84
C LEU A 732 18.17 12.14 18.82
N VAL A 733 18.21 12.78 20.00
CA VAL A 733 19.21 12.47 21.04
C VAL A 733 18.96 11.08 21.64
N THR A 734 17.70 10.68 21.81
CA THR A 734 17.34 9.34 22.30
C THR A 734 17.80 8.27 21.33
N LEU A 735 17.51 8.42 20.02
CA LEU A 735 17.97 7.48 18.99
C LEU A 735 19.50 7.35 18.95
N ILE A 736 20.28 8.43 19.07
CA ILE A 736 21.75 8.33 19.16
C ILE A 736 22.18 7.57 20.42
N LYS A 737 21.56 7.82 21.58
CA LYS A 737 21.95 7.19 22.85
C LYS A 737 21.74 5.67 22.83
N GLU A 738 20.61 5.20 22.30
CA GLU A 738 20.34 3.77 22.13
C GLU A 738 21.29 3.15 21.10
N LEU A 739 21.52 3.81 19.94
CA LEU A 739 22.47 3.34 18.93
C LEU A 739 23.94 3.33 19.43
N GLU A 740 24.33 4.20 20.35
CA GLU A 740 25.67 4.22 20.95
C GLU A 740 25.83 3.25 22.12
N ALA A 741 24.73 2.88 22.79
CA ALA A 741 24.73 1.90 23.88
C ALA A 741 24.68 0.44 23.36
N SER A 742 23.83 0.16 22.38
CA SER A 742 23.51 -1.21 21.95
C SER A 742 24.19 -1.68 20.66
N ILE A 743 24.57 -0.77 19.75
CA ILE A 743 25.14 -1.14 18.45
C ILE A 743 26.67 -0.96 18.49
N PRO A 744 27.45 -2.05 18.33
CA PRO A 744 28.91 -1.98 18.36
C PRO A 744 29.46 -1.14 17.21
N LYS A 745 30.63 -0.52 17.43
CA LYS A 745 31.30 0.31 16.42
C LYS A 745 32.15 -0.56 15.50
N GLY A 746 31.95 -0.41 14.19
CA GLY A 746 32.63 -1.19 13.18
C GLY A 746 34.15 -0.99 13.24
N GLN A 747 34.90 -2.09 13.25
CA GLN A 747 36.34 -2.09 13.47
C GLN A 747 37.14 -1.78 12.20
N LEU A 748 38.28 -1.09 12.34
CA LEU A 748 39.18 -0.78 11.21
C LEU A 748 39.63 -2.02 10.40
N ASN A 749 39.66 -3.19 11.02
CA ASN A 749 40.05 -4.44 10.38
C ASN A 749 39.04 -4.95 9.34
N SER A 750 37.74 -4.59 9.42
CA SER A 750 36.74 -5.02 8.44
C SER A 750 36.86 -4.32 7.09
N LEU A 751 37.58 -3.19 7.01
CA LEU A 751 37.90 -2.50 5.76
C LEU A 751 39.03 -3.17 4.94
N SER A 752 39.50 -4.35 5.35
CA SER A 752 40.48 -5.12 4.59
C SER A 752 39.81 -5.79 3.39
N TYR A 753 39.69 -5.04 2.28
CA TYR A 753 39.33 -5.59 0.97
C TYR A 753 40.10 -6.89 0.71
N GLY A 754 39.36 -7.94 0.35
CA GLY A 754 39.81 -9.33 0.39
C GLY A 754 41.23 -9.52 -0.13
N SER A 755 42.11 -10.04 0.71
CA SER A 755 43.54 -10.19 0.42
C SER A 755 43.77 -11.26 -0.65
N ALA A 756 43.63 -10.86 -1.92
CA ALA A 756 43.91 -11.70 -3.06
C ALA A 756 45.34 -12.31 -2.93
N PRO A 757 45.49 -13.63 -3.09
CA PRO A 757 46.80 -14.26 -2.97
C PRO A 757 47.75 -13.68 -4.05
N PRO A 758 49.04 -13.49 -3.72
CA PRO A 758 49.97 -12.82 -4.62
C PRO A 758 50.08 -13.59 -5.95
N PRO A 759 50.05 -12.91 -7.11
CA PRO A 759 50.05 -13.58 -8.41
C PRO A 759 51.35 -14.37 -8.64
N PRO A 760 51.30 -15.50 -9.36
CA PRO A 760 52.48 -16.31 -9.64
C PRO A 760 53.53 -15.52 -10.44
N PRO A 761 54.83 -15.79 -10.23
CA PRO A 761 55.90 -15.02 -10.85
C PRO A 761 55.90 -15.16 -12.39
N PRO A 762 56.08 -14.07 -13.15
CA PRO A 762 55.99 -14.09 -14.60
C PRO A 762 57.14 -14.87 -15.26
N PRO A 763 56.90 -15.51 -16.43
CA PRO A 763 57.91 -16.29 -17.14
C PRO A 763 59.05 -15.40 -17.71
N PRO A 764 60.27 -15.96 -17.89
CA PRO A 764 61.45 -15.15 -18.15
C PRO A 764 61.65 -14.75 -19.63
N ARG A 765 61.72 -13.43 -19.85
CA ARG A 765 62.53 -12.70 -20.86
C ARG A 765 62.29 -12.95 -22.36
N SER A 766 62.13 -11.83 -23.07
CA SER A 766 62.93 -11.57 -24.28
C SER A 766 63.28 -10.07 -24.38
N THR A 767 64.55 -9.74 -24.58
CA THR A 767 65.10 -8.37 -24.59
C THR A 767 65.34 -7.85 -26.01
N SER A 768 64.98 -6.59 -26.28
CA SER A 768 65.58 -5.69 -27.29
C SER A 768 65.18 -4.22 -27.02
N PRO A 769 65.91 -3.20 -27.52
CA PRO A 769 66.02 -1.91 -26.80
C PRO A 769 65.63 -0.64 -27.61
N ASP A 770 65.93 0.51 -26.97
CA ASP A 770 65.88 1.91 -27.43
C ASP A 770 64.47 2.57 -27.48
N ASP A 771 64.27 3.86 -27.14
CA ASP A 771 65.22 4.99 -27.02
C ASP A 771 64.94 5.92 -25.77
N GLN A 772 65.62 7.07 -25.67
CA GLN A 772 66.03 7.71 -24.39
C GLN A 772 65.26 8.96 -23.86
N SER A 773 64.84 8.93 -22.57
CA SER A 773 64.95 10.03 -21.57
C SER A 773 64.12 11.35 -21.72
N PRO A 774 64.10 12.32 -20.76
CA PRO A 774 64.12 12.24 -19.28
C PRO A 774 63.07 13.12 -18.52
N SER A 775 62.80 12.76 -17.25
CA SER A 775 62.45 13.63 -16.09
C SER A 775 61.29 14.65 -16.12
N SER A 776 60.26 14.43 -15.28
CA SER A 776 59.64 15.39 -14.31
C SER A 776 58.41 14.76 -13.62
N PRO A 777 57.99 15.18 -12.41
CA PRO A 777 56.90 14.53 -11.68
C PRO A 777 55.51 14.87 -12.25
N ALA A 778 54.64 13.87 -12.38
CA ALA A 778 53.22 14.08 -12.67
C ALA A 778 52.49 14.66 -11.43
N PRO A 779 51.54 15.59 -11.61
CA PRO A 779 50.73 16.11 -10.52
C PRO A 779 49.73 15.05 -10.02
N VAL A 780 49.35 15.13 -8.74
CA VAL A 780 48.30 14.27 -8.15
C VAL A 780 46.97 14.57 -8.85
N ALA A 781 46.44 13.59 -9.57
CA ALA A 781 45.11 13.67 -10.16
C ALA A 781 44.06 13.53 -9.05
N VAL A 782 43.25 14.57 -8.87
CA VAL A 782 42.00 14.47 -8.11
C VAL A 782 40.94 13.98 -9.07
N GLU A 783 40.53 12.73 -8.93
CA GLU A 783 39.48 12.16 -9.78
C GLU A 783 38.16 12.93 -9.63
N ARG A 784 37.49 13.13 -10.77
CA ARG A 784 36.16 13.71 -10.87
C ARG A 784 35.33 12.78 -11.75
N PRO A 785 34.35 12.05 -11.20
CA PRO A 785 33.39 11.33 -12.02
C PRO A 785 32.67 12.28 -13.00
N TYR A 786 32.30 11.75 -14.17
CA TYR A 786 31.56 12.41 -15.26
C TYR A 786 32.31 13.50 -16.05
N ASP A 787 33.17 13.07 -16.98
CA ASP A 787 33.46 13.80 -18.22
C ASP A 787 32.87 13.00 -19.40
N PRO A 788 31.88 13.51 -20.16
CA PRO A 788 31.15 12.75 -21.19
C PRO A 788 31.89 12.71 -22.54
N SER A 789 33.22 12.53 -22.52
CA SER A 789 34.09 12.73 -23.70
C SER A 789 34.90 11.51 -24.14
N ASP A 790 34.91 10.41 -23.38
CA ASP A 790 35.64 9.18 -23.74
C ASP A 790 34.79 8.21 -24.60
N PRO A 791 35.36 7.54 -25.62
CA PRO A 791 34.63 6.62 -26.49
C PRO A 791 34.64 5.16 -26.00
N ASP A 792 33.50 4.48 -26.08
CA ASP A 792 33.35 3.09 -25.65
C ASP A 792 34.26 2.10 -26.43
N PRO A 793 34.91 1.12 -25.75
CA PRO A 793 35.60 0.02 -26.40
C PRO A 793 34.62 -1.03 -26.93
N ILE A 794 34.91 -1.58 -28.12
CA ILE A 794 34.00 -2.45 -28.89
C ILE A 794 34.19 -3.94 -28.51
N ASP A 795 33.10 -4.70 -28.53
CA ASP A 795 32.98 -6.14 -28.26
C ASP A 795 34.13 -7.04 -28.76
N ASN A 796 34.42 -8.11 -28.02
CA ASN A 796 34.21 -9.50 -28.49
C ASN A 796 34.61 -10.56 -27.42
N VAL A 797 33.64 -11.37 -26.97
CA VAL A 797 33.65 -12.85 -26.86
C VAL A 797 32.39 -13.27 -26.09
N ALA A 798 31.72 -14.34 -26.55
CA ALA A 798 30.42 -14.76 -26.00
C ALA A 798 30.54 -15.80 -24.87
N GLY A 799 29.61 -15.77 -23.92
CA GLY A 799 29.24 -16.95 -23.13
C GLY A 799 29.49 -16.91 -21.62
N SER A 800 28.90 -15.95 -20.90
CA SER A 800 28.40 -16.21 -19.54
C SER A 800 27.25 -15.24 -19.23
N VAL A 801 26.22 -15.71 -18.52
CA VAL A 801 25.13 -14.88 -17.99
C VAL A 801 25.18 -14.99 -16.47
N ASP A 802 26.07 -14.22 -15.86
CA ASP A 802 26.00 -13.79 -14.46
C ASP A 802 27.09 -12.75 -14.18
N SER A 803 26.67 -11.51 -13.92
CA SER A 803 27.51 -10.37 -13.47
C SER A 803 26.61 -9.20 -13.04
N ARG A 804 25.63 -9.46 -12.17
CA ARG A 804 25.03 -8.40 -11.34
C ARG A 804 26.12 -7.94 -10.35
N PRO A 805 26.31 -6.63 -10.08
CA PRO A 805 27.25 -6.21 -9.05
C PRO A 805 26.82 -6.80 -7.70
N GLU A 806 27.73 -7.50 -7.03
CA GLU A 806 27.47 -8.11 -5.72
C GLU A 806 27.15 -7.03 -4.68
N SER A 807 26.11 -7.29 -3.89
CA SER A 807 25.79 -6.49 -2.72
C SER A 807 26.84 -6.71 -1.62
N PRO A 808 27.06 -5.74 -0.70
CA PRO A 808 27.87 -6.00 0.50
C PRO A 808 27.28 -7.17 1.31
N PRO A 809 28.10 -7.87 2.12
CA PRO A 809 27.64 -9.03 2.87
C PRO A 809 26.44 -8.69 3.75
N ILE A 810 25.43 -9.55 3.62
CA ILE A 810 24.20 -9.57 4.39
C ILE A 810 24.51 -10.21 5.75
N THR A 811 24.07 -9.61 6.85
CA THR A 811 24.05 -10.28 8.16
C THR A 811 22.89 -11.26 8.16
N GLU A 812 23.18 -12.55 8.27
CA GLU A 812 22.16 -13.60 8.15
C GLU A 812 21.15 -13.58 9.33
N ASP A 813 21.56 -13.06 10.49
CA ASP A 813 20.72 -12.86 11.68
C ASP A 813 20.18 -11.40 11.78
N PRO A 814 18.86 -11.17 11.88
CA PRO A 814 18.30 -9.84 12.14
C PRO A 814 18.77 -9.21 13.47
N SER A 815 19.11 -10.01 14.48
CA SER A 815 19.63 -9.52 15.77
C SER A 815 21.00 -8.82 15.61
N GLU A 816 21.77 -9.15 14.56
CA GLU A 816 23.06 -8.52 14.29
C GLU A 816 22.99 -7.17 13.55
N PHE A 817 21.82 -6.80 13.01
CA PHE A 817 21.63 -5.66 12.09
C PHE A 817 22.38 -4.37 12.50
N GLU A 818 23.15 -3.82 11.56
CA GLU A 818 24.22 -2.84 11.83
C GLU A 818 23.80 -1.36 11.86
N TRP A 819 22.59 -1.02 11.41
CA TRP A 819 22.08 0.37 11.31
C TRP A 819 23.06 1.36 10.62
N ARG A 820 23.62 0.92 9.47
CA ARG A 820 24.66 1.64 8.71
C ARG A 820 24.25 3.10 8.40
N ASN A 821 25.17 4.05 8.54
CA ASN A 821 24.98 5.50 8.35
C ASN A 821 23.89 6.19 9.22
N LEU A 822 23.09 5.48 10.03
CA LEU A 822 21.97 6.09 10.73
C LEU A 822 22.42 7.15 11.75
N LYS A 823 23.45 6.85 12.57
CA LYS A 823 24.04 7.80 13.54
C LYS A 823 24.48 9.09 12.84
N LYS A 824 25.08 8.96 11.65
CA LYS A 824 25.57 10.09 10.84
C LYS A 824 24.43 10.97 10.33
N LEU A 825 23.32 10.39 9.89
CA LEU A 825 22.17 11.17 9.43
C LEU A 825 21.53 11.95 10.58
N VAL A 826 21.39 11.34 11.78
CA VAL A 826 20.89 12.05 12.97
C VAL A 826 21.81 13.20 13.39
N VAL A 827 23.14 12.98 13.40
CA VAL A 827 24.14 14.03 13.71
C VAL A 827 24.13 15.17 12.67
N LEU A 828 23.81 14.88 11.40
CA LEU A 828 23.63 15.91 10.36
C LEU A 828 22.37 16.77 10.63
N VAL A 829 21.23 16.16 10.98
CA VAL A 829 20.01 16.90 11.34
C VAL A 829 20.25 17.76 12.59
N LEU A 830 20.87 17.19 13.64
CA LEU A 830 21.23 17.94 14.85
C LEU A 830 22.19 19.09 14.55
N SER A 831 23.19 18.91 13.69
CA SER A 831 24.10 19.99 13.26
C SER A 831 23.34 21.17 12.65
N SER A 832 22.37 20.89 11.77
CA SER A 832 21.54 21.88 11.10
C SER A 832 20.58 22.59 12.07
N LEU A 833 20.04 21.87 13.07
CA LEU A 833 19.22 22.44 14.15
C LEU A 833 20.07 23.36 15.07
N VAL A 834 21.22 22.90 15.54
CA VAL A 834 22.12 23.64 16.46
C VAL A 834 22.64 24.93 15.84
N TRP A 835 22.91 24.93 14.52
CA TRP A 835 23.53 26.07 13.84
C TRP A 835 22.78 27.39 14.11
N LYS A 836 23.44 28.27 14.88
CA LYS A 836 22.95 29.57 15.35
C LYS A 836 21.66 29.55 16.19
N CYS A 837 21.35 28.44 16.86
CA CYS A 837 20.18 28.31 17.73
C CYS A 837 20.57 27.94 19.18
N PRO A 838 20.67 28.92 20.10
CA PRO A 838 21.00 28.66 21.50
C PRO A 838 19.98 27.76 22.23
N GLU A 839 18.71 27.77 21.80
CA GLU A 839 17.67 26.95 22.41
C GLU A 839 17.87 25.45 22.09
N VAL A 840 18.35 25.12 20.89
CA VAL A 840 18.78 23.75 20.56
C VAL A 840 20.05 23.36 21.31
N GLN A 841 20.99 24.30 21.52
CA GLN A 841 22.17 24.03 22.36
C GLN A 841 21.78 23.65 23.80
N GLU A 842 20.71 24.26 24.33
CA GLU A 842 20.14 23.93 25.63
C GLU A 842 19.39 22.60 25.61
N GLN A 843 18.50 22.36 24.64
CA GLN A 843 17.77 21.10 24.51
C GLN A 843 18.73 19.90 24.39
N ILE A 844 19.79 20.00 23.59
CA ILE A 844 20.80 18.92 23.48
C ILE A 844 21.50 18.67 24.82
N ARG A 845 21.85 19.72 25.59
CA ARG A 845 22.42 19.52 26.92
C ARG A 845 21.42 18.86 27.87
N ARG A 846 20.19 19.37 27.93
CA ARG A 846 19.11 18.91 28.81
C ARG A 846 18.80 17.42 28.65
N TYR A 847 18.92 16.87 27.44
CA TYR A 847 18.65 15.45 27.13
C TYR A 847 19.89 14.54 27.15
N GLY A 848 21.07 15.07 27.51
CA GLY A 848 22.34 14.32 27.58
C GLY A 848 23.01 14.11 26.21
N GLY A 849 22.60 14.86 25.18
CA GLY A 849 23.10 14.70 23.82
C GLY A 849 24.54 15.18 23.62
N VAL A 850 25.08 16.02 24.50
CA VAL A 850 26.50 16.45 24.46
C VAL A 850 27.43 15.23 24.56
N GLU A 851 27.14 14.33 25.50
CA GLU A 851 27.92 13.11 25.78
C GLU A 851 27.75 12.05 24.67
N ALA A 852 26.53 11.92 24.14
CA ALA A 852 26.23 11.05 23.00
C ALA A 852 26.98 11.48 21.73
N ILE A 853 26.91 12.76 21.35
CA ILE A 853 27.63 13.29 20.19
C ILE A 853 29.16 13.22 20.40
N LEU A 854 29.65 13.38 21.62
CA LEU A 854 31.07 13.19 21.95
C LEU A 854 31.50 11.73 21.74
N SER A 855 30.66 10.76 22.09
CA SER A 855 30.90 9.33 21.87
C SER A 855 30.97 8.95 20.39
N CYS A 856 30.23 9.66 19.54
CA CYS A 856 30.29 9.59 18.07
C CYS A 856 31.58 10.19 17.45
N THR A 857 32.49 10.79 18.23
CA THR A 857 33.81 11.23 17.73
C THR A 857 34.83 10.09 17.61
N ASN A 858 34.47 8.91 18.11
CA ASN A 858 35.24 7.68 17.90
C ASN A 858 35.13 7.18 16.45
N PHE A 859 36.01 6.26 16.06
CA PHE A 859 35.97 5.62 14.76
C PHE A 859 34.93 4.50 14.74
N ASP A 860 34.18 4.41 13.65
CA ASP A 860 33.12 3.42 13.39
C ASP A 860 33.02 3.23 11.86
N THR A 861 33.28 2.02 11.36
CA THR A 861 33.19 1.74 9.91
C THR A 861 31.75 1.70 9.41
N ASN A 862 30.77 1.44 10.28
CA ASN A 862 29.35 1.34 9.93
C ASN A 862 28.76 2.74 9.68
N ASN A 863 29.43 3.80 10.12
CA ASN A 863 29.03 5.20 9.93
C ASN A 863 30.18 6.05 9.34
N LEU A 864 30.54 5.80 8.07
CA LEU A 864 31.66 6.49 7.39
C LEU A 864 31.57 8.04 7.51
N TYR A 865 32.64 8.64 8.05
CA TYR A 865 32.79 10.07 8.38
C TYR A 865 31.95 10.59 9.57
N ILE A 866 31.39 9.71 10.42
CA ILE A 866 30.66 10.11 11.64
C ILE A 866 31.44 11.09 12.51
N LYS A 867 32.75 10.84 12.67
CA LYS A 867 33.65 11.65 13.50
C LYS A 867 33.73 13.10 13.01
N GLU A 868 33.88 13.31 11.71
CA GLU A 868 33.98 14.63 11.10
C GLU A 868 32.66 15.40 11.28
N HIS A 869 31.52 14.72 11.12
CA HIS A 869 30.19 15.29 11.39
C HIS A 869 29.96 15.57 12.89
N ALA A 870 30.36 14.68 13.78
CA ALA A 870 30.25 14.86 15.23
C ALA A 870 31.11 16.03 15.72
N VAL A 871 32.35 16.17 15.25
CA VAL A 871 33.22 17.32 15.53
C VAL A 871 32.61 18.63 15.00
N MET A 872 31.96 18.61 13.83
CA MET A 872 31.25 19.79 13.31
C MET A 872 30.03 20.15 14.19
N CYS A 873 29.26 19.15 14.62
CA CYS A 873 28.12 19.35 15.52
C CYS A 873 28.57 19.91 16.88
N LEU A 874 29.61 19.33 17.49
CA LEU A 874 30.20 19.79 18.75
C LEU A 874 30.70 21.23 18.65
N LYS A 875 31.34 21.62 17.53
CA LYS A 875 31.74 23.01 17.31
C LYS A 875 30.55 23.96 17.45
N PHE A 876 29.44 23.67 16.75
CA PHE A 876 28.24 24.53 16.82
C PHE A 876 27.54 24.46 18.20
N LEU A 877 27.63 23.32 18.89
CA LEU A 877 27.04 23.09 20.22
C LEU A 877 27.77 23.85 21.34
N LEU A 878 29.06 24.13 21.13
CA LEU A 878 29.94 24.88 22.02
C LEU A 878 30.11 26.36 21.61
N GLU A 879 29.77 26.73 20.38
CA GLU A 879 29.92 28.09 19.86
C GLU A 879 29.04 29.09 20.63
N GLY A 880 29.69 29.97 21.42
CA GLY A 880 29.02 30.95 22.28
C GLY A 880 28.45 30.40 23.60
N ASN A 881 28.42 29.09 23.81
CA ASN A 881 27.75 28.46 24.95
C ASN A 881 28.74 28.00 26.03
N ARG A 882 28.94 28.85 27.05
CA ARG A 882 29.90 28.59 28.14
C ARG A 882 29.49 27.45 29.08
N GLU A 883 28.20 27.14 29.16
CA GLU A 883 27.70 26.04 30.01
C GLU A 883 27.94 24.68 29.35
N ASN A 884 27.74 24.60 28.03
CA ASN A 884 28.10 23.41 27.25
C ASN A 884 29.63 23.22 27.20
N GLN A 885 30.40 24.32 27.10
CA GLN A 885 31.88 24.28 27.26
C GLN A 885 32.27 23.71 28.62
N ARG A 886 31.69 24.21 29.71
CA ARG A 886 31.96 23.71 31.06
C ARG A 886 31.62 22.22 31.22
N LEU A 887 30.51 21.74 30.65
CA LEU A 887 30.18 20.32 30.70
C LEU A 887 31.29 19.47 30.05
N VAL A 888 31.85 19.91 28.93
CA VAL A 888 33.00 19.23 28.30
C VAL A 888 34.27 19.37 29.14
N GLU A 889 34.55 20.54 29.73
CA GLU A 889 35.68 20.74 30.66
C GLU A 889 35.59 19.85 31.91
N ASP A 890 34.38 19.57 32.42
CA ASP A 890 34.10 18.69 33.56
C ASP A 890 34.08 17.19 33.16
N LEU A 891 34.02 16.87 31.86
CA LEU A 891 34.21 15.52 31.28
C LEU A 891 35.68 15.21 30.90
N GLU A 892 36.57 16.20 30.86
CA GLU A 892 38.00 15.94 30.64
C GLU A 892 38.59 15.11 31.78
N ALA A 893 39.37 14.07 31.45
CA ALA A 893 40.01 13.22 32.44
C ALA A 893 41.09 13.99 33.21
N ARG A 894 40.81 14.33 34.49
CA ARG A 894 41.71 15.14 35.33
C ARG A 894 42.76 14.32 36.08
N GLU A 895 42.41 13.13 36.56
CA GLU A 895 43.28 12.28 37.39
C GLU A 895 43.08 10.79 37.05
N VAL A 896 44.10 9.96 37.28
CA VAL A 896 43.97 8.49 37.22
C VAL A 896 43.72 7.96 38.62
N VAL A 897 42.54 7.38 38.84
CA VAL A 897 42.25 6.69 40.11
C VAL A 897 43.04 5.38 40.17
N SER A 898 43.92 5.24 41.16
CA SER A 898 44.62 3.97 41.41
C SER A 898 43.62 2.88 41.75
N ASN A 899 43.69 1.76 41.02
CA ASN A 899 42.81 0.61 41.23
C ASN A 899 43.15 -0.09 42.56
N ASP A 900 42.17 -0.22 43.48
CA ASP A 900 42.32 -0.86 44.80
C ASP A 900 42.92 -2.28 44.76
N GLY A 901 42.75 -3.00 43.64
CA GLY A 901 43.37 -4.31 43.43
C GLY A 901 44.89 -4.27 43.22
N GLY A 902 45.49 -3.09 42.96
CA GLY A 902 46.93 -2.88 42.77
C GLY A 902 47.54 -3.61 41.56
N ILE A 903 46.73 -4.03 40.57
CA ILE A 903 47.15 -4.95 39.50
C ILE A 903 48.23 -4.37 38.60
N LEU A 904 48.14 -3.08 38.23
CA LEU A 904 49.17 -2.41 37.41
C LEU A 904 50.48 -2.29 38.18
N GLU A 905 50.41 -1.87 39.45
CA GLU A 905 51.59 -1.71 40.31
C GLU A 905 52.31 -3.04 40.59
N LYS A 906 51.56 -4.13 40.78
CA LYS A 906 52.09 -5.50 40.92
C LYS A 906 52.86 -5.97 39.68
N ASN A 907 52.52 -5.44 38.50
CA ASN A 907 53.21 -5.71 37.24
C ASN A 907 54.28 -4.66 36.89
N GLY A 908 54.56 -3.70 37.79
CA GLY A 908 55.60 -2.69 37.58
C GLY A 908 55.21 -1.53 36.66
N TYR A 909 53.91 -1.27 36.47
CA TYR A 909 53.42 -0.15 35.66
C TYR A 909 52.60 0.85 36.49
N GLU A 910 52.76 2.13 36.19
CA GLU A 910 51.89 3.21 36.62
C GLU A 910 51.01 3.67 35.43
N ALA A 911 49.73 3.92 35.67
CA ALA A 911 48.86 4.55 34.69
C ALA A 911 48.88 6.07 34.90
N MET A 912 49.16 6.81 33.83
CA MET A 912 49.25 8.26 33.83
C MET A 912 48.44 8.85 32.66
N ILE A 913 47.98 10.09 32.80
CA ILE A 913 47.46 10.86 31.66
C ILE A 913 48.65 11.52 30.97
N ASN A 914 48.79 11.30 29.67
CA ASN A 914 49.87 11.87 28.88
C ASN A 914 49.56 13.33 28.45
N GLN A 915 50.55 14.00 27.87
CA GLN A 915 50.43 15.41 27.42
C GLN A 915 49.36 15.67 26.34
N ALA A 916 48.71 14.61 25.82
CA ALA A 916 47.62 14.69 24.85
C ALA A 916 46.26 14.22 25.45
N GLY A 917 46.13 14.22 26.79
CA GLY A 917 44.89 13.88 27.49
C GLY A 917 44.51 12.39 27.49
N LYS A 918 45.40 11.50 27.01
CA LYS A 918 45.11 10.06 26.90
C LYS A 918 45.75 9.27 28.03
N LEU A 919 45.05 8.26 28.51
CA LEU A 919 45.58 7.27 29.44
C LEU A 919 46.76 6.52 28.79
N ALA A 920 47.87 6.39 29.51
CA ALA A 920 49.08 5.72 29.08
C ALA A 920 49.71 4.95 30.25
N LEU A 921 50.35 3.82 29.95
CA LEU A 921 51.12 3.05 30.93
C LEU A 921 52.60 3.42 30.84
N ARG A 922 53.21 3.75 31.98
CA ARG A 922 54.65 3.99 32.14
C ARG A 922 55.24 2.93 33.06
N PRO A 923 56.47 2.43 32.82
CA PRO A 923 57.16 1.59 33.80
C PRO A 923 57.41 2.37 35.09
N LYS A 924 57.03 1.81 36.23
CA LYS A 924 57.16 2.44 37.55
C LYS A 924 58.66 2.54 37.91
N GLU A 925 59.16 3.77 38.09
CA GLU A 925 60.58 4.00 38.37
C GLU A 925 60.93 3.61 39.82
N ASN A 926 61.58 2.45 39.97
CA ASN A 926 62.21 2.05 41.23
C ASN A 926 63.40 2.96 41.53
N ASN A 927 63.40 3.55 42.73
CA ASN A 927 64.39 4.52 43.21
C ASN A 927 64.81 4.16 44.64
#